data_AF-A0A0N0NJ95-F1
#
_entry.id   AF-A0A0N0NJ95-F1
#
_cell.length_a   1.000
_cell.length_b   1.000
_cell.length_c   1.000
_cell.angle_alpha   90.00
_cell.angle_beta   90.00
_cell.angle_gamma   90.00
#
_symmetry.space_group_name_H-M   'P 1'
#
loop_
_entity.id
_entity.type
_entity.pdbx_description
1 polymer ?
#
loop_
_entity_poly.entity_id
_entity_poly.type
_entity_poly.pdbx_seq_one_letter_code
_entity_poly.pdbx_strand_id
1 'polypeptide(L)'
;MTDHRYPGPKIGAGWVSMIEPEVGYESAFNRWYSDDHFYAGGMCLPGIFAGRRWVATKELRALRYSDDQELRDFGCYLHTNLFSSHQLDDVNNALSTTLQHLGKEGRMYPTEIPRRHLYTAICPYSTVVYREGNDDGPHDVHALDYPFQGLVLEIIDAESNDERPDLLKWLTEHFILAKLKQSSALMCLVFVHADLPDIIKSPRLPAKYPTGDSRVVLLWFLESDPRSCWRRDFADHNEAIDGSGKGRLILTAPFIPTIPGTNRTRRPRLPEHSESPSTTSLEPDLEDSLTTAEQAGFVANVVANPTETCKPFFIGTSGYGDLLRTITPAKQVHFSVPVEMENSLDPEDLAYLQIKGCFSIPEHCEVLLKAYFDFVHPLFPILDGTGFCREYNEGGSEKTNLLLLWSMLSVAASYVPAYARRSIKEQFVSRARLLFHLAPENNKMVVIQSALLISFWFTEAQDIKQSWFWTGIAFSVAQSCGLHLDDTSCSTGERGVRRNLWRACMLRDVWLSYTMGRPLRLNVDDGNIPDDFTTKDAVQSMAIPTANDQQYTPEESTSLQNLWRKLIQVSSLLREFLSSNTTKTDAVKIMRKMRHCTSTVSDNTSLLITIADRHFQLYLNAALIAVYRRADRYEDARTAAAAVTSIMRLFMADSTIQYVAAPTIPLVVPSILIYLEELKRPVTLTETAKTSNVVQEYKAFLEAIEENYPAASILKRLIVAAADQISRLRLARGPNPAGGNLKQSYDFSSGNSTDTRSESPSLPRGHWTADHNADIALDFTSGERSQDFADVNWGASTWMQQLHRLTNDGWDWTGTAGGLMAPTGLYSTQIDLTENAR
;
A
#
# COMPACT_ATOMS: atom_id res chain seq x y z
N MET A 1 36.38 4.40 -10.34
CA MET A 1 34.91 4.58 -10.23
C MET A 1 34.45 5.29 -11.49
N THR A 2 33.91 4.55 -12.44
CA THR A 2 33.23 5.12 -13.61
C THR A 2 31.88 5.66 -13.15
N ASP A 3 31.71 6.98 -13.23
CA ASP A 3 30.52 7.73 -12.85
C ASP A 3 29.35 7.31 -13.75
N HIS A 4 28.60 6.28 -13.35
CA HIS A 4 27.36 5.87 -14.00
C HIS A 4 26.25 6.84 -13.63
N ARG A 5 26.27 8.06 -14.18
CA ARG A 5 25.12 8.96 -14.13
C ARG A 5 24.07 8.44 -15.10
N TYR A 6 23.02 7.84 -14.57
CA TYR A 6 21.77 7.68 -15.30
C TYR A 6 21.30 9.07 -15.74
N PRO A 7 20.88 9.28 -17.01
CA PRO A 7 20.29 10.54 -17.41
C PRO A 7 18.95 10.68 -16.68
N GLY A 8 18.96 11.44 -15.58
CA GLY A 8 17.76 11.74 -14.81
C GLY A 8 16.73 12.51 -15.64
N PRO A 9 15.50 12.67 -15.11
CA PRO A 9 14.48 13.47 -15.79
C PRO A 9 14.98 14.90 -16.03
N LYS A 10 14.60 15.50 -17.16
CA LYS A 10 14.87 16.90 -17.49
C LYS A 10 13.55 17.63 -17.66
N ILE A 11 13.44 18.82 -17.07
CA ILE A 11 12.25 19.65 -17.22
C ILE A 11 12.21 20.19 -18.66
N GLY A 12 11.12 19.94 -19.37
CA GLY A 12 10.82 20.51 -20.69
C GLY A 12 9.94 21.75 -20.63
N ALA A 13 8.90 21.68 -19.82
CA ALA A 13 7.94 22.75 -19.62
C ALA A 13 7.26 22.61 -18.26
N GLY A 14 6.65 23.70 -17.80
CA GLY A 14 5.77 23.72 -16.64
C GLY A 14 4.36 24.13 -17.04
N TRP A 15 3.34 23.40 -16.58
CA TRP A 15 1.96 23.87 -16.69
C TRP A 15 1.60 24.67 -15.45
N VAL A 16 1.35 25.97 -15.64
CA VAL A 16 1.02 26.92 -14.59
C VAL A 16 -0.41 27.41 -14.81
N SER A 17 -1.28 27.20 -13.82
CA SER A 17 -2.70 27.53 -13.89
C SER A 17 -3.19 28.21 -12.62
N MET A 18 -3.47 29.52 -12.71
CA MET A 18 -4.06 30.35 -11.66
C MET A 18 -5.56 30.54 -11.91
N ILE A 19 -6.38 30.11 -10.94
CA ILE A 19 -7.82 29.97 -11.09
C ILE A 19 -8.54 30.63 -9.90
N GLU A 20 -9.64 31.31 -10.19
CA GLU A 20 -10.61 31.81 -9.21
C GLU A 20 -11.95 31.09 -9.39
N PRO A 21 -12.40 30.30 -8.41
CA PRO A 21 -13.78 29.81 -8.37
C PRO A 21 -14.74 30.97 -8.06
N GLU A 22 -16.00 30.87 -8.50
CA GLU A 22 -17.00 31.83 -8.03
C GLU A 22 -17.21 31.77 -6.52
N VAL A 23 -17.60 32.92 -5.96
CA VAL A 23 -17.84 33.09 -4.53
C VAL A 23 -18.89 32.08 -4.05
N GLY A 24 -18.56 31.30 -3.02
CA GLY A 24 -19.41 30.25 -2.46
C GLY A 24 -19.11 28.84 -3.00
N TYR A 25 -18.28 28.71 -4.04
CA TYR A 25 -17.92 27.43 -4.65
C TYR A 25 -16.46 27.01 -4.40
N GLU A 26 -15.70 27.77 -3.60
CA GLU A 26 -14.26 27.56 -3.39
C GLU A 26 -13.96 26.17 -2.81
N SER A 27 -14.74 25.76 -1.79
CA SER A 27 -14.58 24.45 -1.15
C SER A 27 -14.92 23.30 -2.11
N ALA A 28 -16.01 23.43 -2.86
CA ALA A 28 -16.45 22.41 -3.81
C ALA A 28 -15.48 22.30 -5.01
N PHE A 29 -14.98 23.43 -5.50
CA PHE A 29 -13.94 23.47 -6.52
C PHE A 29 -12.66 22.83 -6.01
N ASN A 30 -12.22 23.18 -4.80
CA ASN A 30 -11.03 22.60 -4.20
C ASN A 30 -11.14 21.07 -4.08
N ARG A 31 -12.30 20.56 -3.68
CA ARG A 31 -12.55 19.11 -3.55
C ARG A 31 -12.53 18.40 -4.88
N TRP A 32 -13.30 18.88 -5.86
CA TRP A 32 -13.28 18.29 -7.20
C TRP A 32 -11.87 18.34 -7.82
N TYR A 33 -11.18 19.47 -7.70
CA TYR A 33 -9.85 19.62 -8.28
C TYR A 33 -8.83 18.74 -7.55
N SER A 34 -8.89 18.67 -6.22
CA SER A 34 -8.02 17.82 -5.39
C SER A 34 -8.22 16.33 -5.69
N ASP A 35 -9.47 15.90 -5.73
CA ASP A 35 -9.80 14.48 -5.63
C ASP A 35 -9.88 13.81 -7.00
N ASP A 36 -10.12 14.57 -8.08
CA ASP A 36 -10.20 14.05 -9.44
C ASP A 36 -9.34 14.85 -10.42
N HIS A 37 -9.66 16.13 -10.65
CA HIS A 37 -9.17 16.84 -11.84
C HIS A 37 -7.65 17.02 -11.89
N PHE A 38 -7.01 17.24 -10.74
CA PHE A 38 -5.54 17.35 -10.66
C PHE A 38 -4.84 16.05 -11.09
N TYR A 39 -5.44 14.90 -10.77
CA TYR A 39 -4.89 13.60 -11.12
C TYR A 39 -5.29 13.21 -12.55
N ALA A 40 -6.59 13.08 -12.80
CA ALA A 40 -7.11 12.60 -14.07
C ALA A 40 -6.84 13.58 -15.22
N GLY A 41 -6.90 14.89 -14.98
CA GLY A 41 -6.64 15.93 -15.97
C GLY A 41 -5.18 16.41 -16.04
N GLY A 42 -4.30 15.89 -15.19
CA GLY A 42 -2.91 16.33 -15.04
C GLY A 42 -1.96 15.18 -14.77
N MET A 43 -1.84 14.73 -13.52
CA MET A 43 -0.81 13.76 -13.10
C MET A 43 -0.83 12.41 -13.85
N CYS A 44 -1.96 12.01 -14.43
CA CYS A 44 -2.07 10.77 -15.22
C CYS A 44 -1.67 10.95 -16.70
N LEU A 45 -1.34 12.17 -17.14
CA LEU A 45 -0.92 12.42 -18.52
C LEU A 45 0.51 11.92 -18.76
N PRO A 46 0.79 11.28 -19.91
CA PRO A 46 2.11 10.77 -20.23
C PRO A 46 3.12 11.91 -20.31
N GLY A 47 4.16 11.89 -19.46
CA GLY A 47 5.22 12.90 -19.45
C GLY A 47 5.14 13.94 -18.34
N ILE A 48 4.06 13.98 -17.56
CA ILE A 48 3.99 14.77 -16.32
C ILE A 48 4.60 13.93 -15.19
N PHE A 49 5.70 14.40 -14.59
CA PHE A 49 6.41 13.62 -13.56
C PHE A 49 6.32 14.22 -12.15
N ALA A 50 6.01 15.52 -12.04
CA ALA A 50 5.81 16.18 -10.75
C ALA A 50 4.66 17.19 -10.83
N GLY A 51 3.97 17.39 -9.71
CA GLY A 51 2.85 18.32 -9.63
C GLY A 51 2.53 18.74 -8.22
N ARG A 52 2.09 19.99 -8.05
CA ARG A 52 1.68 20.53 -6.76
C ARG A 52 0.58 21.58 -6.90
N ARG A 53 -0.23 21.68 -5.85
CA ARG A 53 -1.32 22.65 -5.70
C ARG A 53 -0.99 23.63 -4.59
N TRP A 54 -1.34 24.89 -4.82
CA TRP A 54 -1.07 26.00 -3.94
C TRP A 54 -2.30 26.88 -3.81
N VAL A 55 -2.37 27.62 -2.71
CA VAL A 55 -3.49 28.48 -2.40
C VAL A 55 -3.01 29.80 -1.82
N ALA A 56 -3.64 30.89 -2.25
CA ALA A 56 -3.49 32.20 -1.68
C ALA A 56 -4.74 32.51 -0.84
N THR A 57 -4.55 32.53 0.48
CA THR A 57 -5.57 32.99 1.42
C THR A 57 -5.84 34.48 1.21
N LYS A 58 -6.89 35.02 1.84
CA LYS A 58 -7.17 36.47 1.83
C LYS A 58 -5.96 37.31 2.26
N GLU A 59 -5.22 36.87 3.27
CA GLU A 59 -3.99 37.50 3.74
C GLU A 59 -2.90 37.51 2.66
N LEU A 60 -2.65 36.37 2.01
CA LEU A 60 -1.66 36.25 0.94
C LEU A 60 -2.05 37.05 -0.30
N ARG A 61 -3.34 37.09 -0.66
CA ARG A 61 -3.84 37.94 -1.75
C ARG A 61 -3.61 39.42 -1.48
N ALA A 62 -3.75 39.87 -0.24
CA ALA A 62 -3.51 41.27 0.14
C ALA A 62 -2.04 41.70 0.02
N LEU A 63 -1.10 40.75 -0.07
CA LEU A 63 0.33 41.03 -0.27
C LEU A 63 0.69 41.25 -1.75
N ARG A 64 -0.14 40.77 -2.68
CA ARG A 64 0.18 40.72 -4.12
C ARG A 64 0.45 42.10 -4.69
N TYR A 65 1.37 42.12 -5.65
CA TYR A 65 1.52 43.24 -6.57
C TYR A 65 1.01 42.83 -7.95
N SER A 66 0.25 43.72 -8.59
CA SER A 66 -0.07 43.68 -10.01
C SER A 66 -0.57 45.07 -10.37
N ASP A 67 -0.41 45.51 -11.61
CA ASP A 67 -1.09 46.71 -12.12
C ASP A 67 -2.51 46.39 -12.61
N ASP A 68 -2.74 45.15 -13.03
CA ASP A 68 -4.03 44.66 -13.50
C ASP A 68 -4.94 44.36 -12.31
N GLN A 69 -6.13 44.95 -12.30
CA GLN A 69 -7.09 44.76 -11.20
C GLN A 69 -7.57 43.33 -11.07
N GLU A 70 -7.75 42.62 -12.18
CA GLU A 70 -8.22 41.26 -12.18
C GLU A 70 -7.17 40.29 -11.62
N LEU A 71 -5.91 40.45 -12.02
CA LEU A 71 -4.80 39.64 -11.49
C LEU A 71 -4.47 39.96 -10.02
N ARG A 72 -4.75 41.18 -9.58
CA ARG A 72 -4.58 41.62 -8.19
C ARG A 72 -5.65 41.03 -7.27
N ASP A 73 -6.91 41.10 -7.68
CA ASP A 73 -8.05 40.81 -6.80
C ASP A 73 -8.43 39.31 -6.78
N PHE A 74 -8.15 38.58 -7.86
CA PHE A 74 -8.61 37.20 -8.06
C PHE A 74 -7.44 36.20 -8.20
N GLY A 75 -7.74 34.89 -8.15
CA GLY A 75 -6.78 33.81 -8.41
C GLY A 75 -6.28 33.14 -7.14
N CYS A 76 -7.19 32.63 -6.32
CA CYS A 76 -6.87 32.00 -5.03
C CYS A 76 -6.22 30.62 -5.16
N TYR A 77 -6.38 29.89 -6.27
CA TYR A 77 -5.71 28.60 -6.49
C TYR A 77 -4.65 28.70 -7.57
N LEU A 78 -3.51 28.05 -7.33
CA LEU A 78 -2.43 27.88 -8.30
C LEU A 78 -2.08 26.40 -8.43
N HIS A 79 -2.00 25.93 -9.66
CA HIS A 79 -1.62 24.56 -10.00
C HIS A 79 -0.34 24.61 -10.83
N THR A 80 0.63 23.79 -10.46
CA THR A 80 1.93 23.70 -11.13
C THR A 80 2.24 22.23 -11.42
N ASN A 81 2.58 21.91 -12.66
CA ASN A 81 3.05 20.58 -13.06
C ASN A 81 4.34 20.70 -13.88
N LEU A 82 5.25 19.73 -13.77
CA LEU A 82 6.49 19.67 -14.55
C LEU A 82 6.47 18.51 -15.54
N PHE A 83 6.89 18.80 -16.77
CA PHE A 83 6.86 17.88 -17.91
C PHE A 83 8.27 17.43 -18.26
N SER A 84 8.40 16.20 -18.71
CA SER A 84 9.67 15.70 -19.23
C SER A 84 9.96 16.27 -20.61
N SER A 85 11.19 16.72 -20.85
CA SER A 85 11.61 17.40 -22.08
C SER A 85 11.39 16.60 -23.37
N HIS A 86 11.34 15.28 -23.29
CA HIS A 86 11.17 14.40 -24.44
C HIS A 86 9.72 14.01 -24.75
N GLN A 87 8.75 14.46 -23.94
CA GLN A 87 7.33 14.05 -24.05
C GLN A 87 6.38 15.25 -24.14
N LEU A 88 6.89 16.45 -24.44
CA LEU A 88 6.07 17.67 -24.48
C LEU A 88 4.90 17.54 -25.48
N ASP A 89 5.16 17.00 -26.68
CA ASP A 89 4.14 16.79 -27.70
C ASP A 89 3.12 15.71 -27.30
N ASP A 90 3.58 14.66 -26.61
CA ASP A 90 2.72 13.58 -26.10
C ASP A 90 1.76 14.10 -25.02
N VAL A 91 2.25 14.94 -24.09
CA VAL A 91 1.41 15.61 -23.09
C VAL A 91 0.33 16.46 -23.78
N ASN A 92 0.72 17.27 -24.76
CA ASN A 92 -0.20 18.15 -25.50
C ASN A 92 -1.32 17.37 -26.21
N ASN A 93 -0.97 16.26 -26.86
CA ASN A 93 -1.93 15.42 -27.56
C ASN A 93 -2.86 14.66 -26.60
N ALA A 94 -2.30 14.10 -25.52
CA ALA A 94 -3.06 13.37 -24.53
C ALA A 94 -4.03 14.28 -23.76
N LEU A 95 -3.62 15.51 -23.45
CA LEU A 95 -4.42 16.46 -22.68
C LEU A 95 -5.78 16.75 -23.31
N SER A 96 -5.82 17.04 -24.62
CA SER A 96 -7.09 17.32 -25.31
C SER A 96 -8.04 16.13 -25.27
N THR A 97 -7.53 14.92 -25.52
CA THR A 97 -8.31 13.67 -25.51
C THR A 97 -8.86 13.39 -24.11
N THR A 98 -8.02 13.51 -23.09
CA THR A 98 -8.39 13.27 -21.69
C THR A 98 -9.45 14.25 -21.20
N LEU A 99 -9.30 15.56 -21.49
CA LEU A 99 -10.29 16.56 -21.11
C LEU A 99 -11.65 16.34 -21.80
N GLN A 100 -11.64 15.93 -23.09
CA GLN A 100 -12.88 15.58 -23.80
C GLN A 100 -13.55 14.34 -23.19
N HIS A 101 -12.77 13.33 -22.82
CA HIS A 101 -13.28 12.11 -22.20
C HIS A 101 -13.89 12.40 -20.82
N LEU A 102 -13.16 13.09 -19.95
CA LEU A 102 -13.67 13.55 -18.65
C LEU A 102 -14.93 14.40 -18.81
N GLY A 103 -15.01 15.21 -19.87
CA GLY A 103 -16.19 15.99 -20.21
C GLY A 103 -17.42 15.12 -20.53
N LYS A 104 -17.24 14.08 -21.37
CA LYS A 104 -18.30 13.13 -21.72
C LYS A 104 -18.79 12.32 -20.52
N GLU A 105 -17.91 12.01 -19.57
CA GLU A 105 -18.25 11.28 -18.34
C GLU A 105 -18.91 12.15 -17.26
N GLY A 106 -19.15 13.44 -17.52
CA GLY A 106 -19.68 14.35 -16.50
C GLY A 106 -18.72 14.60 -15.33
N ARG A 107 -17.43 14.28 -15.50
CA ARG A 107 -16.37 14.43 -14.50
C ARG A 107 -15.61 15.73 -14.61
N MET A 108 -15.89 16.50 -15.65
CA MET A 108 -15.57 17.92 -15.65
C MET A 108 -16.52 18.62 -14.69
N TYR A 109 -15.97 19.45 -13.80
CA TYR A 109 -16.75 20.22 -12.82
C TYR A 109 -18.03 20.78 -13.48
N PRO A 110 -19.20 20.63 -12.83
CA PRO A 110 -20.48 20.87 -13.48
C PRO A 110 -20.48 22.17 -14.25
N THR A 111 -21.03 22.13 -15.47
CA THR A 111 -21.07 23.27 -16.39
C THR A 111 -21.83 24.49 -15.84
N GLU A 112 -22.57 24.30 -14.75
CA GLU A 112 -23.40 25.29 -14.07
C GLU A 112 -22.64 26.10 -12.99
N ILE A 113 -21.43 25.69 -12.58
CA ILE A 113 -20.64 26.43 -11.58
C ILE A 113 -19.50 27.19 -12.26
N PRO A 114 -19.54 28.53 -12.29
CA PRO A 114 -18.53 29.29 -13.02
C PRO A 114 -17.21 29.38 -12.25
N ARG A 115 -16.11 29.34 -13.02
CA ARG A 115 -14.76 29.62 -12.54
C ARG A 115 -14.06 30.46 -13.58
N ARG A 116 -13.09 31.26 -13.13
CA ARG A 116 -12.29 32.13 -13.97
C ARG A 116 -10.85 31.64 -14.02
N HIS A 117 -10.33 31.43 -15.22
CA HIS A 117 -8.91 31.18 -15.45
C HIS A 117 -8.22 32.53 -15.68
N LEU A 118 -7.36 32.94 -14.74
CA LEU A 118 -6.65 34.22 -14.84
C LEU A 118 -5.33 34.10 -15.56
N TYR A 119 -4.66 32.96 -15.36
CA TYR A 119 -3.46 32.60 -16.08
C TYR A 119 -3.46 31.09 -16.27
N THR A 120 -3.34 30.60 -17.49
CA THR A 120 -3.23 29.16 -17.75
C THR A 120 -2.41 28.95 -19.01
N ALA A 121 -1.21 28.40 -18.86
CA ALA A 121 -0.28 28.20 -19.97
C ALA A 121 0.65 27.00 -19.70
N ILE A 122 1.13 26.39 -20.79
CA ILE A 122 2.24 25.45 -20.76
C ILE A 122 3.48 26.28 -21.09
N CYS A 123 4.31 26.54 -20.09
CA CYS A 123 5.44 27.45 -20.16
C CYS A 123 6.71 26.64 -20.41
N PRO A 124 7.39 26.74 -21.58
CA PRO A 124 8.66 26.07 -21.80
C PRO A 124 9.69 26.45 -20.74
N TYR A 125 10.44 25.45 -20.27
CA TYR A 125 11.47 25.63 -19.25
C TYR A 125 12.71 26.29 -19.85
N SER A 126 13.19 27.35 -19.21
CA SER A 126 14.40 28.05 -19.63
C SER A 126 15.59 27.63 -18.80
N THR A 127 15.54 27.82 -17.48
CA THR A 127 16.66 27.53 -16.56
C THR A 127 16.20 27.58 -15.09
N VAL A 128 17.12 27.30 -14.18
CA VAL A 128 16.99 27.48 -12.73
C VAL A 128 18.15 28.32 -12.21
N VAL A 129 17.89 29.16 -11.19
CA VAL A 129 18.92 29.80 -10.38
C VAL A 129 18.79 29.30 -8.95
N TYR A 130 19.87 28.82 -8.37
CA TYR A 130 19.94 28.34 -6.99
C TYR A 130 20.59 29.40 -6.09
N ARG A 131 20.19 29.42 -4.81
CA ARG A 131 20.89 30.19 -3.78
C ARG A 131 22.29 29.62 -3.56
N GLU A 132 23.28 30.48 -3.32
CA GLU A 132 24.64 30.03 -2.97
C GLU A 132 24.63 29.11 -1.74
N GLY A 133 25.35 28.00 -1.80
CA GLY A 133 25.40 26.99 -0.74
C GLY A 133 24.29 25.93 -0.80
N ASN A 134 23.51 25.84 -1.88
CA ASN A 134 22.50 24.78 -2.10
C ASN A 134 23.11 23.45 -2.60
N ASP A 135 24.39 23.17 -2.33
CA ASP A 135 25.08 21.98 -2.89
C ASP A 135 24.44 20.66 -2.43
N ASP A 136 23.87 20.63 -1.22
CA ASP A 136 23.16 19.48 -0.64
C ASP A 136 21.62 19.63 -0.65
N GLY A 137 21.09 20.67 -1.31
CA GLY A 137 19.66 20.97 -1.34
C GLY A 137 18.89 20.32 -2.50
N PRO A 138 17.56 20.50 -2.57
CA PRO A 138 16.76 19.96 -3.67
C PRO A 138 17.21 20.53 -5.02
N HIS A 139 17.23 19.67 -6.04
CA HIS A 139 17.36 20.05 -7.44
C HIS A 139 16.01 20.53 -8.01
N ASP A 140 16.06 21.26 -9.13
CA ASP A 140 14.92 21.77 -9.90
C ASP A 140 13.86 20.70 -10.21
N VAL A 141 14.28 19.50 -10.59
CA VAL A 141 13.37 18.36 -10.85
C VAL A 141 12.57 17.93 -9.62
N HIS A 142 13.04 18.25 -8.41
CA HIS A 142 12.37 17.95 -7.15
C HIS A 142 11.61 19.17 -6.57
N ALA A 143 11.57 20.30 -7.28
CA ALA A 143 11.04 21.56 -6.75
C ALA A 143 9.57 21.46 -6.27
N LEU A 144 8.77 20.63 -6.95
CA LEU A 144 7.37 20.40 -6.56
C LEU A 144 7.20 19.34 -5.47
N ASP A 145 8.16 18.44 -5.28
CA ASP A 145 8.10 17.35 -4.29
C ASP A 145 8.67 17.77 -2.94
N TYR A 146 9.69 18.63 -2.93
CA TYR A 146 10.33 19.12 -1.72
C TYR A 146 9.35 19.94 -0.87
N PRO A 147 9.31 19.81 0.46
CA PRO A 147 8.28 20.40 1.31
C PRO A 147 8.48 21.90 1.59
N PHE A 148 8.62 22.71 0.53
CA PHE A 148 8.63 24.17 0.62
C PHE A 148 7.43 24.73 1.38
N GLN A 149 7.64 25.80 2.13
CA GLN A 149 6.59 26.46 2.93
C GLN A 149 5.82 27.49 2.11
N GLY A 150 6.40 28.01 1.04
CA GLY A 150 5.77 28.98 0.14
C GLY A 150 6.22 28.85 -1.30
N LEU A 151 5.41 29.41 -2.19
CA LEU A 151 5.72 29.61 -3.60
C LEU A 151 5.32 31.04 -3.99
N VAL A 152 6.17 31.75 -4.72
CA VAL A 152 5.81 33.04 -5.34
C VAL A 152 5.83 32.90 -6.86
N LEU A 153 4.72 33.25 -7.51
CA LEU A 153 4.59 33.35 -8.95
C LEU A 153 4.86 34.79 -9.36
N GLU A 154 5.82 35.01 -10.27
CA GLU A 154 5.99 36.29 -10.94
C GLU A 154 5.78 36.18 -12.45
N ILE A 155 5.12 37.18 -13.02
CA ILE A 155 4.89 37.32 -14.45
C ILE A 155 5.48 38.65 -14.89
N ILE A 156 6.37 38.62 -15.88
CA ILE A 156 7.11 39.79 -16.35
C ILE A 156 7.00 39.84 -17.88
N ASP A 157 6.63 40.99 -18.44
CA ASP A 157 6.58 41.20 -19.88
C ASP A 157 7.81 42.00 -20.33
N ALA A 158 8.53 41.51 -21.34
CA ALA A 158 9.49 42.33 -22.07
C ALA A 158 8.75 43.37 -22.94
N GLU A 159 9.43 44.46 -23.31
CA GLU A 159 8.86 45.50 -24.18
C GLU A 159 8.46 44.94 -25.55
N SER A 160 9.22 43.96 -26.05
CA SER A 160 8.91 43.19 -27.26
C SER A 160 9.39 41.74 -27.16
N ASN A 161 8.94 40.88 -28.08
CA ASN A 161 9.41 39.49 -28.16
C ASN A 161 10.92 39.42 -28.47
N ASP A 162 11.44 40.37 -29.27
CA ASP A 162 12.86 40.42 -29.64
C ASP A 162 13.76 40.78 -28.46
N GLU A 163 13.22 41.47 -27.45
CA GLU A 163 13.95 41.87 -26.24
C GLU A 163 13.80 40.87 -25.06
N ARG A 164 12.90 39.88 -25.19
CA ARG A 164 12.73 38.84 -24.16
C ARG A 164 14.03 38.07 -23.83
N PRO A 165 14.92 37.73 -24.79
CA PRO A 165 16.21 37.13 -24.48
C PRO A 165 17.11 38.01 -23.60
N ASP A 166 17.11 39.32 -23.83
CA ASP A 166 17.88 40.28 -23.03
C ASP A 166 17.32 40.39 -21.61
N LEU A 167 15.99 40.40 -21.48
CA LEU A 167 15.33 40.31 -20.17
C LEU A 167 15.69 39.02 -19.44
N LEU A 168 15.60 37.85 -20.09
CA LEU A 168 15.94 36.55 -19.49
C LEU A 168 17.39 36.49 -18.99
N LYS A 169 18.31 37.04 -19.77
CA LYS A 169 19.72 37.11 -19.39
C LYS A 169 19.92 38.03 -18.18
N TRP A 170 19.31 39.22 -18.20
CA TRP A 170 19.40 40.14 -17.06
C TRP A 170 18.77 39.54 -15.79
N LEU A 171 17.61 38.88 -15.92
CA LEU A 171 16.94 38.21 -14.81
C LEU A 171 17.82 37.14 -14.18
N THR A 172 18.42 36.26 -14.99
CA THR A 172 19.16 35.09 -14.49
C THR A 172 20.55 35.45 -13.97
N GLU A 173 21.27 36.35 -14.65
CA GLU A 173 22.66 36.69 -14.30
C GLU A 173 22.76 37.78 -13.22
N HIS A 174 21.73 38.61 -13.03
CA HIS A 174 21.80 39.78 -12.14
C HIS A 174 20.67 39.78 -11.11
N PHE A 175 19.41 39.89 -11.55
CA PHE A 175 18.28 40.14 -10.65
C PHE A 175 18.01 38.96 -9.71
N ILE A 176 17.74 37.78 -10.25
CA ILE A 176 17.38 36.58 -9.48
C ILE A 176 18.54 36.18 -8.57
N LEU A 177 19.76 36.18 -9.10
CA LEU A 177 20.96 35.86 -8.33
C LEU A 177 21.13 36.79 -7.12
N ALA A 178 20.94 38.10 -7.30
CA ALA A 178 21.03 39.06 -6.20
C ALA A 178 19.92 38.86 -5.16
N LYS A 179 18.68 38.59 -5.60
CA LYS A 179 17.52 38.40 -4.71
C LYS A 179 17.58 37.09 -3.93
N LEU A 180 18.09 36.00 -4.50
CA LEU A 180 18.24 34.73 -3.78
C LEU A 180 19.22 34.84 -2.59
N LYS A 181 20.26 35.68 -2.69
CA LYS A 181 21.20 35.90 -1.57
C LYS A 181 20.55 36.56 -0.34
N GLN A 182 19.45 37.28 -0.53
CA GLN A 182 18.84 38.13 0.50
C GLN A 182 17.44 37.65 0.91
N SER A 183 16.97 36.55 0.33
CA SER A 183 15.60 36.05 0.53
C SER A 183 15.55 34.64 1.13
N SER A 184 14.36 34.28 1.60
CA SER A 184 14.00 32.93 2.04
C SER A 184 13.81 31.93 0.90
N ALA A 185 13.94 32.37 -0.36
CA ALA A 185 13.86 31.51 -1.53
C ALA A 185 15.15 30.71 -1.71
N LEU A 186 15.02 29.41 -1.93
CA LEU A 186 16.14 28.49 -2.12
C LEU A 186 16.52 28.35 -3.60
N MET A 187 15.52 28.43 -4.48
CA MET A 187 15.68 28.40 -5.92
C MET A 187 14.57 29.19 -6.61
N CYS A 188 14.85 29.60 -7.84
CA CYS A 188 13.87 30.19 -8.75
C CYS A 188 13.90 29.44 -10.09
N LEU A 189 12.76 28.86 -10.49
CA LEU A 189 12.61 28.26 -11.82
C LEU A 189 12.12 29.33 -12.80
N VAL A 190 12.77 29.39 -13.97
CA VAL A 190 12.53 30.38 -15.01
C VAL A 190 11.90 29.70 -16.22
N PHE A 191 10.74 30.19 -16.63
CA PHE A 191 10.01 29.71 -17.80
C PHE A 191 9.71 30.88 -18.74
N VAL A 192 9.48 30.55 -20.01
CA VAL A 192 8.90 31.48 -20.97
C VAL A 192 7.43 31.12 -21.19
N HIS A 193 6.59 32.11 -21.48
CA HIS A 193 5.20 31.82 -21.85
C HIS A 193 5.15 31.19 -23.24
N ALA A 194 4.31 30.16 -23.38
CA ALA A 194 3.79 29.72 -24.65
C ALA A 194 2.29 29.50 -24.50
N ASP A 195 1.52 29.99 -25.47
CA ASP A 195 0.08 29.77 -25.50
C ASP A 195 -0.24 28.27 -25.61
N LEU A 196 -1.40 27.89 -25.07
CA LEU A 196 -1.88 26.52 -25.22
C LEU A 196 -2.10 26.21 -26.71
N PRO A 197 -1.67 25.02 -27.19
CA PRO A 197 -1.94 24.58 -28.55
C PRO A 197 -3.42 24.69 -28.93
N ASP A 198 -3.70 25.07 -30.18
CA ASP A 198 -5.04 25.21 -30.74
C ASP A 198 -5.93 23.95 -30.58
N ILE A 199 -5.34 22.78 -30.39
CA ILE A 199 -6.04 21.51 -30.17
C ILE A 199 -6.69 21.43 -28.77
N ILE A 200 -6.28 22.27 -27.82
CA ILE A 200 -6.84 22.39 -26.47
C ILE A 200 -7.81 23.58 -26.45
N LYS A 201 -8.75 23.62 -27.40
CA LYS A 201 -9.80 24.65 -27.45
C LYS A 201 -10.90 24.35 -26.45
N SER A 202 -11.00 25.18 -25.41
CA SER A 202 -12.13 25.24 -24.50
C SER A 202 -12.60 26.69 -24.42
N PRO A 203 -13.92 26.98 -24.53
CA PRO A 203 -14.45 28.33 -24.35
C PRO A 203 -14.24 28.88 -22.93
N ARG A 204 -13.70 28.08 -22.00
CA ARG A 204 -13.39 28.43 -20.61
C ARG A 204 -11.91 28.74 -20.37
N LEU A 205 -11.05 28.45 -21.34
CA LEU A 205 -9.64 28.83 -21.29
C LEU A 205 -9.50 30.27 -21.80
N PRO A 206 -8.55 31.04 -21.24
CA PRO A 206 -8.32 32.41 -21.67
C PRO A 206 -7.92 32.43 -23.15
N ALA A 207 -8.35 33.47 -23.87
CA ALA A 207 -7.90 33.72 -25.24
C ALA A 207 -6.37 33.89 -25.29
N LYS A 208 -5.77 33.74 -26.49
CA LYS A 208 -4.33 33.96 -26.71
C LYS A 208 -3.91 35.27 -26.03
N TYR A 209 -2.91 35.23 -25.15
CA TYR A 209 -2.50 36.42 -24.41
C TYR A 209 -1.81 37.39 -25.37
N PRO A 210 -2.25 38.66 -25.46
CA PRO A 210 -1.67 39.61 -26.41
C PRO A 210 -0.16 39.81 -26.23
N THR A 211 0.34 39.72 -24.99
CA THR A 211 1.77 39.83 -24.65
C THR A 211 2.43 38.46 -24.38
N GLY A 212 1.76 37.35 -24.74
CA GLY A 212 2.27 36.00 -24.46
C GLY A 212 3.66 35.76 -25.04
N ASP A 213 3.94 36.27 -26.24
CA ASP A 213 5.24 36.09 -26.89
C ASP A 213 6.39 36.87 -26.20
N SER A 214 6.11 37.92 -25.42
CA SER A 214 7.12 38.68 -24.67
C SER A 214 7.23 38.32 -23.18
N ARG A 215 6.41 37.37 -22.70
CA ARG A 215 6.24 37.07 -21.27
C ARG A 215 7.23 36.02 -20.74
N VAL A 216 7.73 36.28 -19.53
CA VAL A 216 8.57 35.41 -18.70
C VAL A 216 7.81 35.09 -17.40
N VAL A 217 7.94 33.85 -16.92
CA VAL A 217 7.27 33.36 -15.71
C VAL A 217 8.31 32.83 -14.74
N LEU A 218 8.31 33.34 -13.51
CA LEU A 218 9.22 32.92 -12.44
C LEU A 218 8.44 32.20 -11.34
N LEU A 219 9.00 31.10 -10.85
CA LEU A 219 8.50 30.36 -9.70
C LEU A 219 9.57 30.30 -8.61
N TRP A 220 9.37 31.09 -7.54
CA TRP A 220 10.29 31.17 -6.41
C TRP A 220 9.85 30.23 -5.29
N PHE A 221 10.74 29.32 -4.86
CA PHE A 221 10.44 28.31 -3.86
C PHE A 221 11.03 28.67 -2.49
N LEU A 222 10.16 28.88 -1.49
CA LEU A 222 10.52 29.48 -0.20
C LEU A 222 10.58 28.44 0.92
N GLU A 223 11.60 28.54 1.76
CA GLU A 223 11.73 27.74 2.98
C GLU A 223 10.88 28.28 4.14
N SER A 224 10.38 29.51 4.01
CA SER A 224 9.51 30.19 4.98
C SER A 224 8.15 30.51 4.37
N ASP A 225 7.16 30.77 5.23
CA ASP A 225 5.87 31.27 4.77
C ASP A 225 6.02 32.66 4.14
N PRO A 226 5.41 32.92 2.97
CA PRO A 226 5.53 34.23 2.31
C PRO A 226 5.12 35.40 3.21
N ARG A 227 4.17 35.20 4.13
CA ARG A 227 3.67 36.27 5.02
C ARG A 227 4.74 36.80 5.96
N SER A 228 5.69 35.98 6.40
CA SER A 228 6.73 36.40 7.35
C SER A 228 7.90 37.11 6.68
N CYS A 229 8.06 36.95 5.36
CA CYS A 229 9.24 37.43 4.63
C CYS A 229 8.92 38.41 3.49
N TRP A 230 7.63 38.61 3.14
CA TRP A 230 7.21 39.37 1.96
C TRP A 230 7.87 40.74 1.81
N ARG A 231 7.84 41.56 2.87
CA ARG A 231 8.37 42.92 2.84
C ARG A 231 9.88 42.97 2.57
N ARG A 232 10.61 41.96 3.04
CA ARG A 232 12.06 41.85 2.86
C ARG A 232 12.40 41.25 1.50
N ASP A 233 11.64 40.24 1.08
CA ASP A 233 12.04 39.37 -0.02
C ASP A 233 11.48 39.82 -1.39
N PHE A 234 10.28 40.41 -1.44
CA PHE A 234 9.55 40.65 -2.71
C PHE A 234 8.98 42.06 -2.89
N ALA A 235 8.90 42.87 -1.84
CA ALA A 235 8.19 44.17 -1.92
C ALA A 235 8.82 45.19 -2.88
N ASP A 236 10.12 45.10 -3.15
CA ASP A 236 10.85 46.00 -4.04
C ASP A 236 11.07 45.43 -5.46
N HIS A 237 10.54 44.23 -5.74
CA HIS A 237 10.71 43.58 -7.05
C HIS A 237 10.15 44.43 -8.20
N ASN A 238 9.00 45.07 -7.97
CA ASN A 238 8.41 45.95 -8.96
C ASN A 238 9.34 47.10 -9.34
N GLU A 239 9.79 47.88 -8.36
CA GLU A 239 10.66 49.03 -8.59
C GLU A 239 11.99 48.61 -9.25
N ALA A 240 12.53 47.45 -8.86
CA ALA A 240 13.77 46.92 -9.41
C ALA A 240 13.62 46.43 -10.86
N ILE A 241 12.52 45.75 -11.20
CA ILE A 241 12.26 45.25 -12.56
C ILE A 241 11.90 46.40 -13.48
N ASP A 242 10.89 47.20 -13.12
CA ASP A 242 10.43 48.32 -13.95
C ASP A 242 11.53 49.39 -14.10
N GLY A 243 12.28 49.66 -13.03
CA GLY A 243 13.41 50.60 -13.03
C GLY A 243 14.62 50.13 -13.84
N SER A 244 14.71 48.83 -14.17
CA SER A 244 15.79 48.31 -15.02
C SER A 244 15.64 48.72 -16.49
N GLY A 245 14.42 49.06 -16.92
CA GLY A 245 14.07 49.27 -18.32
C GLY A 245 14.19 48.02 -19.20
N LYS A 246 14.33 46.82 -18.61
CA LYS A 246 14.44 45.54 -19.35
C LYS A 246 13.13 44.78 -19.45
N GLY A 247 12.17 45.06 -18.57
CA GLY A 247 10.86 44.42 -18.56
C GLY A 247 9.95 45.13 -17.57
N ARG A 248 8.68 44.74 -17.60
CA ARG A 248 7.64 45.27 -16.74
C ARG A 248 7.03 44.16 -15.90
N LEU A 249 6.96 44.35 -14.59
CA LEU A 249 6.36 43.39 -13.68
C LEU A 249 4.83 43.45 -13.78
N ILE A 250 4.21 42.33 -14.15
CA ILE A 250 2.75 42.23 -14.32
C ILE A 250 2.08 41.70 -13.06
N LEU A 251 2.69 40.71 -12.41
CA LEU A 251 2.14 40.06 -11.21
C LEU A 251 3.29 39.54 -10.35
N THR A 252 3.19 39.75 -9.04
CA THR A 252 3.96 39.03 -8.01
C THR A 252 2.97 38.51 -6.97
N ALA A 253 2.79 37.19 -6.91
CA ALA A 253 1.73 36.55 -6.15
C ALA A 253 2.23 35.43 -5.23
N PRO A 254 2.02 35.51 -3.90
CA PRO A 254 2.41 34.47 -2.97
C PRO A 254 1.31 33.42 -2.77
N PHE A 255 1.75 32.19 -2.55
CA PHE A 255 0.92 31.04 -2.27
C PHE A 255 1.58 30.14 -1.22
N ILE A 256 0.76 29.39 -0.50
CA ILE A 256 1.20 28.31 0.40
C ILE A 256 0.71 26.96 -0.15
N PRO A 257 1.41 25.85 0.12
CA PRO A 257 0.99 24.55 -0.37
C PRO A 257 -0.31 24.10 0.29
N THR A 258 -1.21 23.53 -0.53
CA THR A 258 -2.38 22.80 -0.01
C THR A 258 -1.96 21.42 0.47
N ILE A 259 -2.70 20.84 1.42
CA ILE A 259 -2.52 19.44 1.81
C ILE A 259 -3.49 18.57 0.97
N PRO A 260 -2.99 17.70 0.07
CA PRO A 260 -3.84 16.87 -0.80
C PRO A 260 -4.90 16.09 -0.02
N GLY A 261 -6.12 16.03 -0.56
CA GLY A 261 -7.25 15.34 0.10
C GLY A 261 -7.84 16.09 1.29
N THR A 262 -7.42 17.33 1.55
CA THR A 262 -7.97 18.17 2.63
C THR A 262 -8.41 19.55 2.14
N ASN A 263 -9.17 20.26 2.97
CA ASN A 263 -9.41 21.70 2.79
C ASN A 263 -8.40 22.56 3.60
N ARG A 264 -7.38 21.94 4.21
CA ARG A 264 -6.39 22.62 5.06
C ARG A 264 -5.22 23.12 4.22
N THR A 265 -4.61 24.20 4.70
CA THR A 265 -3.40 24.82 4.13
C THR A 265 -2.31 24.77 5.19
N ARG A 266 -1.04 24.55 4.83
CA ARG A 266 0.07 24.55 5.80
C ARG A 266 0.27 25.99 6.35
N ARG A 267 -0.33 26.34 7.49
CA ARG A 267 -0.08 27.60 8.22
C ARG A 267 1.03 27.39 9.26
N PRO A 268 2.03 28.28 9.37
CA PRO A 268 2.86 28.36 10.55
C PRO A 268 2.04 28.95 11.71
N ARG A 269 2.26 28.45 12.94
CA ARG A 269 1.75 29.08 14.17
C ARG A 269 2.39 30.47 14.29
N LEU A 270 1.57 31.53 14.36
CA LEU A 270 2.04 32.85 14.80
C LEU A 270 1.97 32.92 16.33
N PRO A 271 2.93 33.57 17.01
CA PRO A 271 2.85 33.80 18.45
C PRO A 271 1.87 34.94 18.73
N GLU A 272 0.85 34.69 19.55
CA GLU A 272 -0.12 35.72 19.96
C GLU A 272 0.54 36.75 20.90
N HIS A 273 0.34 38.03 20.57
CA HIS A 273 0.73 39.18 21.40
C HIS A 273 -0.06 39.18 22.72
N SER A 274 0.67 39.14 23.83
CA SER A 274 0.15 39.48 25.15
C SER A 274 0.04 41.00 25.31
N GLU A 275 -1.14 41.48 25.67
CA GLU A 275 -1.27 42.78 26.33
C GLU A 275 -0.60 42.70 27.70
N SER A 276 0.33 43.62 27.96
CA SER A 276 0.98 43.80 29.25
C SER A 276 0.38 45.02 29.95
N PRO A 277 0.43 45.06 31.29
CA PRO A 277 0.77 46.32 31.93
C PRO A 277 1.94 46.21 32.90
N SER A 278 2.79 47.23 32.79
CA SER A 278 3.68 47.85 33.78
C SER A 278 4.90 47.08 34.28
N THR A 279 5.99 47.36 33.59
CA THR A 279 7.35 47.65 34.11
C THR A 279 7.52 47.71 35.63
N THR A 280 8.31 46.80 36.18
CA THR A 280 9.34 47.16 37.16
C THR A 280 10.57 46.32 36.89
N SER A 281 11.68 47.00 36.65
CA SER A 281 13.01 46.49 36.37
C SER A 281 13.53 45.61 37.50
N LEU A 282 13.76 44.32 37.21
CA LEU A 282 14.73 43.43 37.85
C LEU A 282 15.02 42.33 36.81
N GLU A 283 16.27 42.19 36.35
CA GLU A 283 16.73 40.91 35.79
C GLU A 283 16.54 39.84 36.88
N PRO A 284 16.01 38.66 36.52
CA PRO A 284 16.83 37.47 36.71
C PRO A 284 16.65 36.38 35.64
N ASP A 285 17.79 35.74 35.35
CA ASP A 285 17.98 34.29 35.21
C ASP A 285 17.40 33.55 33.98
N LEU A 286 18.34 33.27 33.09
CA LEU A 286 18.41 32.06 32.28
C LEU A 286 18.21 30.81 33.15
N GLU A 287 17.14 30.06 32.88
CA GLU A 287 17.02 28.62 33.15
C GLU A 287 16.13 28.04 32.01
N ASP A 288 16.43 26.97 31.29
CA ASP A 288 17.65 26.18 31.12
C ASP A 288 17.39 25.41 29.80
N SER A 289 17.86 25.95 28.67
CA SER A 289 17.73 25.26 27.39
C SER A 289 18.84 24.24 27.31
N LEU A 290 18.54 23.00 27.74
CA LEU A 290 19.51 21.90 27.74
C LEU A 290 20.26 21.87 26.40
N THR A 291 21.55 22.10 26.47
CA THR A 291 22.52 21.94 25.39
C THR A 291 22.43 20.53 24.81
N THR A 292 22.92 20.31 23.59
CA THR A 292 22.95 18.97 22.98
C THR A 292 23.64 17.93 23.88
N ALA A 293 24.61 18.34 24.70
CA ALA A 293 25.26 17.49 25.70
C ALA A 293 24.34 17.15 26.88
N GLU A 294 23.51 18.09 27.33
CA GLU A 294 22.54 17.89 28.40
C GLU A 294 21.31 17.07 27.94
N GLN A 295 20.88 17.23 26.69
CA GLN A 295 19.88 16.36 26.06
C GLN A 295 20.42 14.93 25.93
N ALA A 296 21.68 14.76 25.53
CA ALA A 296 22.35 13.46 25.52
C ALA A 296 22.50 12.88 26.94
N GLY A 297 22.79 13.72 27.93
CA GLY A 297 22.83 13.36 29.35
C GLY A 297 21.47 12.94 29.91
N PHE A 298 20.38 13.61 29.50
CA PHE A 298 19.01 13.24 29.84
C PHE A 298 18.62 11.89 29.25
N VAL A 299 18.89 11.67 27.96
CA VAL A 299 18.67 10.37 27.30
C VAL A 299 19.51 9.28 27.96
N ALA A 300 20.78 9.54 28.29
CA ALA A 300 21.64 8.60 29.00
C ALA A 300 21.11 8.27 30.41
N ASN A 301 20.59 9.26 31.13
CA ASN A 301 19.99 9.07 32.46
C ASN A 301 18.68 8.27 32.42
N VAL A 302 17.80 8.52 31.44
CA VAL A 302 16.58 7.72 31.23
C VAL A 302 16.93 6.27 30.91
N VAL A 303 17.96 6.08 30.07
CA VAL A 303 18.47 4.76 29.69
C VAL A 303 19.10 4.03 30.88
N ALA A 304 19.81 4.73 31.76
CA ALA A 304 20.47 4.15 32.92
C ALA A 304 19.52 3.91 34.12
N ASN A 305 18.51 4.78 34.30
CA ASN A 305 17.56 4.76 35.43
C ASN A 305 16.12 4.91 34.93
N PRO A 306 15.49 3.83 34.44
CA PRO A 306 14.13 3.90 33.89
C PRO A 306 13.08 4.21 34.96
N THR A 307 12.22 5.20 34.70
CA THR A 307 11.02 5.52 35.52
C THR A 307 9.80 4.72 35.06
N GLU A 308 8.73 4.68 35.86
CA GLU A 308 7.44 4.03 35.50
C GLU A 308 6.78 4.61 34.24
N THR A 309 7.17 5.81 33.82
CA THR A 309 6.67 6.52 32.63
C THR A 309 7.41 6.17 31.34
N CYS A 310 8.36 5.23 31.37
CA CYS A 310 9.11 4.82 30.20
C CYS A 310 8.65 3.45 29.67
N LYS A 311 8.62 3.27 28.34
CA LYS A 311 8.25 1.99 27.71
C LYS A 311 9.45 1.35 26.98
N PRO A 312 9.57 0.01 27.00
CA PRO A 312 10.67 -0.69 26.33
C PRO A 312 10.53 -0.62 24.80
N PHE A 313 11.60 -0.18 24.14
CA PHE A 313 11.74 -0.08 22.68
C PHE A 313 12.98 -0.85 22.22
N PHE A 314 12.88 -1.59 21.13
CA PHE A 314 14.00 -2.36 20.59
C PHE A 314 14.81 -1.48 19.61
N ILE A 315 16.06 -1.20 19.96
CA ILE A 315 16.96 -0.30 19.18
C ILE A 315 17.85 -1.09 18.20
N GLY A 316 17.80 -2.42 18.24
CA GLY A 316 18.59 -3.29 17.37
C GLY A 316 19.84 -3.87 18.03
N THR A 317 20.39 -4.90 17.41
CA THR A 317 21.56 -5.66 17.87
C THR A 317 22.89 -5.11 17.36
N SER A 318 22.88 -4.02 16.58
CA SER A 318 24.08 -3.33 16.11
C SER A 318 23.83 -1.83 15.88
N GLY A 319 24.87 -1.06 15.56
CA GLY A 319 24.74 0.37 15.24
C GLY A 319 24.44 1.22 16.46
N TYR A 320 23.30 1.93 16.48
CA TYR A 320 22.87 2.71 17.65
C TYR A 320 22.75 1.86 18.93
N GLY A 321 22.38 0.58 18.80
CA GLY A 321 22.33 -0.35 19.92
C GLY A 321 23.70 -0.69 20.51
N ASP A 322 24.78 -0.65 19.72
CA ASP A 322 26.15 -0.88 20.22
C ASP A 322 26.62 0.32 21.03
N LEU A 323 26.33 1.55 20.58
CA LEU A 323 26.61 2.78 21.32
C LEU A 323 25.93 2.77 22.69
N LEU A 324 24.63 2.46 22.74
CA LEU A 324 23.90 2.42 24.02
C LEU A 324 24.39 1.30 24.94
N ARG A 325 24.84 0.16 24.40
CA ARG A 325 25.46 -0.92 25.19
C ARG A 325 26.84 -0.58 25.75
N THR A 326 27.52 0.46 25.27
CA THR A 326 28.77 0.93 25.91
C THR A 326 28.54 1.62 27.25
N ILE A 327 27.33 2.16 27.46
CA ILE A 327 26.98 2.94 28.66
C ILE A 327 26.02 2.19 29.61
N THR A 328 25.49 1.03 29.21
CA THR A 328 24.62 0.17 30.03
C THR A 328 25.17 -1.24 30.18
N PRO A 329 24.70 -2.03 31.18
CA PRO A 329 25.15 -3.41 31.35
C PRO A 329 24.93 -4.25 30.08
N ALA A 330 25.94 -5.03 29.72
CA ALA A 330 26.17 -5.65 28.40
C ALA A 330 25.15 -6.72 27.91
N LYS A 331 23.89 -6.72 28.36
CA LYS A 331 22.85 -7.67 27.94
C LYS A 331 21.47 -7.06 27.63
N GLN A 332 21.31 -5.75 27.76
CA GLN A 332 20.01 -5.11 27.53
C GLN A 332 19.81 -4.78 26.04
N VAL A 333 18.78 -5.38 25.43
CA VAL A 333 18.37 -5.16 24.03
C VAL A 333 17.18 -4.21 23.89
N HIS A 334 16.43 -4.03 24.99
CA HIS A 334 15.29 -3.13 25.09
C HIS A 334 15.66 -1.92 25.93
N PHE A 335 15.49 -0.73 25.38
CA PHE A 335 15.73 0.53 26.08
C PHE A 335 14.42 1.21 26.42
N SER A 336 14.36 1.75 27.63
CA SER A 336 13.20 2.51 28.10
C SER A 336 13.25 3.91 27.49
N VAL A 337 12.20 4.29 26.75
CA VAL A 337 12.06 5.63 26.16
C VAL A 337 10.96 6.38 26.92
N PRO A 338 11.13 7.68 27.26
CA PRO A 338 10.09 8.46 27.93
C PRO A 338 8.85 8.52 27.05
N VAL A 339 7.68 8.30 27.63
CA VAL A 339 6.42 8.60 26.95
C VAL A 339 6.24 10.11 26.94
N GLU A 340 6.32 10.75 25.78
CA GLU A 340 5.90 12.16 25.63
C GLU A 340 4.43 12.28 26.06
N MET A 341 4.11 13.22 26.95
CA MET A 341 2.74 13.46 27.38
C MET A 341 1.86 13.84 26.19
N GLU A 342 0.67 13.25 26.14
CA GLU A 342 -0.25 13.26 25.00
C GLU A 342 -0.51 14.65 24.43
N ASN A 343 -0.31 14.81 23.12
CA ASN A 343 -1.01 15.85 22.38
C ASN A 343 -2.50 15.44 22.32
N SER A 344 -3.38 16.28 22.89
CA SER A 344 -4.82 16.10 22.75
C SER A 344 -5.22 15.99 21.28
N LEU A 345 -6.10 15.04 20.95
CA LEU A 345 -6.74 14.93 19.63
C LEU A 345 -7.19 16.30 19.13
N ASP A 346 -6.86 16.64 17.88
CA ASP A 346 -7.33 17.88 17.26
C ASP A 346 -8.87 17.93 17.31
N PRO A 347 -9.50 19.06 17.70
CA PRO A 347 -10.95 19.15 17.82
C PRO A 347 -11.71 18.79 16.53
N GLU A 348 -11.10 19.06 15.37
CA GLU A 348 -11.65 18.70 14.06
C GLU A 348 -11.69 17.18 13.85
N ASP A 349 -10.63 16.47 14.26
CA ASP A 349 -10.54 15.02 14.13
C ASP A 349 -11.49 14.34 15.13
N LEU A 350 -11.64 14.91 16.33
CA LEU A 350 -12.62 14.48 17.31
C LEU A 350 -14.06 14.63 16.77
N ALA A 351 -14.40 15.80 16.21
CA ALA A 351 -15.72 16.03 15.60
C ALA A 351 -15.98 15.07 14.43
N TYR A 352 -14.96 14.80 13.61
CA TYR A 352 -15.06 13.84 12.50
C TYR A 352 -15.28 12.41 12.99
N LEU A 353 -14.53 11.95 13.99
CA LEU A 353 -14.72 10.64 14.63
C LEU A 353 -16.12 10.51 15.24
N GLN A 354 -16.65 11.59 15.82
CA GLN A 354 -18.01 11.63 16.35
C GLN A 354 -19.06 11.50 15.25
N ILE A 355 -18.93 12.25 14.15
CA ILE A 355 -19.83 12.14 12.98
C ILE A 355 -19.80 10.74 12.37
N LYS A 356 -18.63 10.09 12.35
CA LYS A 356 -18.47 8.71 11.84
C LYS A 356 -18.95 7.64 12.84
N GLY A 357 -19.40 8.05 14.03
CA GLY A 357 -19.94 7.17 15.06
C GLY A 357 -18.87 6.30 15.73
N CYS A 358 -17.60 6.72 15.72
CA CYS A 358 -16.52 5.98 16.38
C CYS A 358 -16.71 5.90 17.90
N PHE A 359 -17.46 6.82 18.51
CA PHE A 359 -17.79 6.80 19.95
C PHE A 359 -19.14 6.14 20.26
N SER A 360 -19.85 5.63 19.24
CA SER A 360 -21.18 5.01 19.38
C SER A 360 -21.09 3.50 19.26
N ILE A 361 -20.79 2.84 20.39
CA ILE A 361 -20.71 1.38 20.50
C ILE A 361 -22.12 0.77 20.38
N PRO A 362 -22.31 -0.37 19.67
CA PRO A 362 -23.63 -0.98 19.53
C PRO A 362 -24.23 -1.42 20.87
N GLU A 363 -25.54 -1.21 21.02
CA GLU A 363 -26.34 -1.82 22.09
C GLU A 363 -26.23 -3.35 21.92
N HIS A 364 -25.76 -4.07 22.97
CA HIS A 364 -25.40 -5.49 22.95
C HIS A 364 -24.04 -5.88 22.33
N CYS A 365 -23.02 -5.02 22.43
CA CYS A 365 -21.65 -5.38 22.06
C CYS A 365 -21.09 -6.61 22.82
N GLU A 366 -21.64 -6.98 23.97
CA GLU A 366 -21.29 -8.20 24.71
C GLU A 366 -21.45 -9.49 23.89
N VAL A 367 -22.49 -9.58 23.03
CA VAL A 367 -22.70 -10.76 22.17
C VAL A 367 -21.59 -10.88 21.12
N LEU A 368 -21.11 -9.74 20.61
CA LEU A 368 -19.97 -9.68 19.69
C LEU A 368 -18.67 -10.02 20.42
N LEU A 369 -18.46 -9.53 21.63
CA LEU A 369 -17.29 -9.90 22.44
C LEU A 369 -17.27 -11.38 22.77
N LYS A 370 -18.43 -11.96 23.15
CA LYS A 370 -18.57 -13.40 23.33
C LYS A 370 -18.19 -14.15 22.06
N ALA A 371 -18.69 -13.72 20.90
CA ALA A 371 -18.37 -14.34 19.62
C ALA A 371 -16.89 -14.22 19.23
N TYR A 372 -16.21 -13.13 19.60
CA TYR A 372 -14.75 -13.00 19.44
C TYR A 372 -14.02 -14.09 20.22
N PHE A 373 -14.36 -14.27 21.50
CA PHE A 373 -13.74 -15.28 22.34
C PHE A 373 -14.14 -16.70 21.93
N ASP A 374 -15.34 -16.92 21.42
CA ASP A 374 -15.74 -18.25 20.94
C ASP A 374 -15.03 -18.60 19.61
N PHE A 375 -14.95 -17.70 18.64
CA PHE A 375 -14.58 -18.13 17.28
C PHE A 375 -13.27 -17.56 16.73
N VAL A 376 -12.74 -16.48 17.31
CA VAL A 376 -11.51 -15.82 16.83
C VAL A 376 -10.33 -16.16 17.73
N HIS A 377 -10.47 -15.87 19.02
CA HIS A 377 -9.41 -16.00 20.01
C HIS A 377 -8.78 -17.41 20.10
N PRO A 378 -9.52 -18.53 19.97
CA PRO A 378 -8.92 -19.87 20.12
C PRO A 378 -7.91 -20.24 19.04
N LEU A 379 -8.05 -19.66 17.84
CA LEU A 379 -7.15 -19.88 16.71
C LEU A 379 -6.24 -18.67 16.44
N PHE A 380 -6.45 -17.58 17.17
CA PHE A 380 -5.71 -16.33 17.01
C PHE A 380 -5.62 -15.53 18.34
N PRO A 381 -4.99 -16.08 19.38
CA PRO A 381 -4.97 -15.48 20.72
C PRO A 381 -3.94 -14.34 20.80
N ILE A 382 -4.33 -13.15 20.35
CA ILE A 382 -3.46 -11.97 20.26
C ILE A 382 -3.41 -11.09 21.51
N LEU A 383 -4.27 -11.35 22.51
CA LEU A 383 -4.40 -10.54 23.73
C LEU A 383 -4.53 -11.41 24.99
N ASP A 384 -4.39 -10.81 26.16
CA ASP A 384 -4.78 -11.44 27.43
C ASP A 384 -6.31 -11.35 27.61
N GLY A 385 -7.00 -12.45 27.31
CA GLY A 385 -8.45 -12.52 27.42
C GLY A 385 -8.95 -12.31 28.84
N THR A 386 -8.18 -12.75 29.85
CA THR A 386 -8.59 -12.60 31.26
C THR A 386 -8.49 -11.17 31.73
N GLY A 387 -7.39 -10.49 31.39
CA GLY A 387 -7.21 -9.07 31.62
C GLY A 387 -8.27 -8.23 30.93
N PHE A 388 -8.48 -8.47 29.62
CA PHE A 388 -9.48 -7.74 28.84
C PHE A 388 -10.89 -7.87 29.42
N CYS A 389 -11.36 -9.10 29.72
CA CYS A 389 -12.71 -9.29 30.25
C CYS A 389 -12.88 -8.68 31.65
N ARG A 390 -11.85 -8.71 32.48
CA ARG A 390 -11.88 -8.04 33.79
C ARG A 390 -12.03 -6.53 33.63
N GLU A 391 -11.20 -5.90 32.81
CA GLU A 391 -11.26 -4.46 32.53
C GLU A 391 -12.62 -4.04 31.94
N TYR A 392 -13.14 -4.84 31.01
CA TYR A 392 -14.45 -4.61 30.40
C TYR A 392 -15.59 -4.76 31.42
N ASN A 393 -15.55 -5.75 32.31
CA ASN A 393 -16.59 -5.93 33.34
C ASN A 393 -16.55 -4.81 34.41
N GLU A 394 -15.38 -4.23 34.69
CA GLU A 394 -15.19 -3.19 35.71
C GLU A 394 -15.54 -1.77 35.24
N GLY A 395 -15.63 -1.52 33.93
CA GLY A 395 -15.93 -0.17 33.42
C GLY A 395 -16.45 -0.11 31.99
N GLY A 396 -16.95 -1.23 31.47
CA GLY A 396 -17.55 -1.33 30.16
C GLY A 396 -16.64 -0.91 29.01
N SER A 397 -17.26 -0.37 27.97
CA SER A 397 -16.56 0.19 26.81
C SER A 397 -15.74 1.43 27.14
N GLU A 398 -16.02 2.13 28.24
CA GLU A 398 -15.33 3.38 28.61
C GLU A 398 -13.91 3.15 29.15
N LYS A 399 -13.67 2.02 29.82
CA LYS A 399 -12.33 1.62 30.30
C LYS A 399 -11.56 0.76 29.30
N THR A 400 -12.18 0.38 28.19
CA THR A 400 -11.56 -0.46 27.17
C THR A 400 -10.97 0.42 26.06
N ASN A 401 -9.81 0.04 25.55
CA ASN A 401 -9.23 0.75 24.41
C ASN A 401 -10.18 0.68 23.18
N LEU A 402 -10.62 1.84 22.71
CA LEU A 402 -11.66 1.97 21.69
C LEU A 402 -11.21 1.43 20.31
N LEU A 403 -9.94 1.62 19.95
CA LEU A 403 -9.36 1.08 18.71
C LEU A 403 -9.36 -0.46 18.73
N LEU A 404 -8.91 -1.04 19.83
CA LEU A 404 -8.91 -2.50 20.01
C LEU A 404 -10.34 -3.04 19.98
N LEU A 405 -11.26 -2.39 20.70
CA LEU A 405 -12.66 -2.79 20.77
C LEU A 405 -13.30 -2.82 19.38
N TRP A 406 -13.23 -1.74 18.60
CA TRP A 406 -13.77 -1.73 17.24
C TRP A 406 -13.12 -2.78 16.33
N SER A 407 -11.81 -3.02 16.49
CA SER A 407 -11.11 -4.05 15.74
C SER A 407 -11.65 -5.46 16.06
N MET A 408 -11.88 -5.76 17.35
CA MET A 408 -12.48 -7.03 17.79
C MET A 408 -13.91 -7.18 17.28
N LEU A 409 -14.75 -6.16 17.46
CA LEU A 409 -16.15 -6.17 16.99
C LEU A 409 -16.24 -6.40 15.48
N SER A 410 -15.31 -5.82 14.72
CA SER A 410 -15.30 -5.93 13.26
C SER A 410 -15.12 -7.36 12.75
N VAL A 411 -14.25 -8.15 13.40
CA VAL A 411 -14.03 -9.56 13.05
C VAL A 411 -15.15 -10.43 13.61
N ALA A 412 -15.57 -10.16 14.86
CA ALA A 412 -16.58 -10.92 15.56
C ALA A 412 -17.99 -10.82 14.94
N ALA A 413 -18.30 -9.71 14.28
CA ALA A 413 -19.55 -9.50 13.56
C ALA A 413 -19.82 -10.59 12.51
N SER A 414 -18.79 -11.29 12.03
CA SER A 414 -18.91 -12.40 11.08
C SER A 414 -19.62 -13.63 11.67
N TYR A 415 -19.70 -13.74 13.00
CA TYR A 415 -20.21 -14.91 13.71
C TYR A 415 -21.57 -14.67 14.39
N VAL A 416 -22.09 -13.44 14.33
CA VAL A 416 -23.35 -13.06 14.96
C VAL A 416 -24.35 -12.71 13.85
N PRO A 417 -25.42 -13.50 13.64
CA PRO A 417 -26.34 -13.32 12.50
C PRO A 417 -26.92 -11.91 12.34
N ALA A 418 -27.19 -11.20 13.44
CA ALA A 418 -27.68 -9.82 13.41
C ALA A 418 -26.67 -8.82 12.79
N TYR A 419 -25.37 -9.13 12.87
CA TYR A 419 -24.26 -8.29 12.43
C TYR A 419 -23.50 -8.85 11.22
N ALA A 420 -23.77 -10.09 10.82
CA ALA A 420 -23.11 -10.81 9.71
C ALA A 420 -23.55 -10.30 8.31
N ARG A 421 -23.59 -8.98 8.14
CA ARG A 421 -23.93 -8.28 6.90
C ARG A 421 -22.75 -7.44 6.44
N ARG A 422 -22.49 -7.43 5.13
CA ARG A 422 -21.38 -6.68 4.53
C ARG A 422 -21.34 -5.21 4.99
N SER A 423 -22.45 -4.49 4.89
CA SER A 423 -22.54 -3.06 5.23
C SER A 423 -22.22 -2.74 6.70
N ILE A 424 -22.62 -3.61 7.64
CA ILE A 424 -22.37 -3.42 9.08
C ILE A 424 -20.88 -3.60 9.37
N LYS A 425 -20.26 -4.65 8.82
CA LYS A 425 -18.82 -4.90 9.02
C LYS A 425 -17.97 -3.85 8.35
N GLU A 426 -18.35 -3.37 7.17
CA GLU A 426 -17.69 -2.23 6.51
C GLU A 426 -17.68 -1.00 7.43
N GLN A 427 -18.79 -0.72 8.12
CA GLN A 427 -18.84 0.35 9.12
C GLN A 427 -17.91 0.08 10.32
N PHE A 428 -17.92 -1.14 10.88
CA PHE A 428 -17.08 -1.47 12.04
C PHE A 428 -15.59 -1.40 11.70
N VAL A 429 -15.18 -1.99 10.58
CA VAL A 429 -13.80 -1.90 10.07
C VAL A 429 -13.45 -0.45 9.75
N SER A 430 -14.36 0.33 9.15
CA SER A 430 -14.12 1.75 8.90
C SER A 430 -13.87 2.53 10.18
N ARG A 431 -14.64 2.28 11.25
CA ARG A 431 -14.45 2.94 12.55
C ARG A 431 -13.11 2.57 13.20
N ALA A 432 -12.73 1.28 13.16
CA ALA A 432 -11.42 0.82 13.61
C ALA A 432 -10.29 1.50 12.82
N ARG A 433 -10.41 1.55 11.49
CA ARG A 433 -9.43 2.22 10.61
C ARG A 433 -9.34 3.71 10.89
N LEU A 434 -10.45 4.41 11.11
CA LEU A 434 -10.45 5.84 11.42
C LEU A 434 -9.73 6.13 12.74
N LEU A 435 -10.04 5.37 13.79
CA LEU A 435 -9.33 5.46 15.06
C LEU A 435 -7.85 5.16 14.91
N PHE A 436 -7.49 4.16 14.11
CA PHE A 436 -6.09 3.80 13.85
C PHE A 436 -5.29 4.95 13.22
N HIS A 437 -5.89 5.73 12.32
CA HIS A 437 -5.18 6.79 11.60
C HIS A 437 -5.25 8.15 12.31
N LEU A 438 -6.34 8.45 13.02
CA LEU A 438 -6.59 9.78 13.58
C LEU A 438 -6.34 9.87 15.09
N ALA A 439 -6.45 8.76 15.83
CA ALA A 439 -6.19 8.74 17.25
C ALA A 439 -4.75 8.27 17.53
N PRO A 440 -3.91 9.08 18.21
CA PRO A 440 -2.56 8.65 18.57
C PRO A 440 -2.64 7.51 19.60
N GLU A 441 -2.28 6.28 19.18
CA GLU A 441 -2.24 5.13 20.07
C GLU A 441 -0.81 4.91 20.65
N ASN A 442 -0.72 5.05 21.96
CA ASN A 442 0.53 4.93 22.72
C ASN A 442 0.86 3.49 23.13
N ASN A 443 -0.15 2.62 23.21
CA ASN A 443 0.06 1.21 23.47
C ASN A 443 0.36 0.48 22.15
N LYS A 444 1.65 0.22 21.90
CA LYS A 444 2.08 -0.47 20.68
C LYS A 444 1.54 -1.90 20.56
N MET A 445 1.21 -2.55 21.69
CA MET A 445 0.54 -3.87 21.66
C MET A 445 -0.85 -3.75 21.04
N VAL A 446 -1.62 -2.72 21.42
CA VAL A 446 -2.94 -2.41 20.83
C VAL A 446 -2.82 -2.13 19.34
N VAL A 447 -1.80 -1.37 18.92
CA VAL A 447 -1.55 -1.09 17.49
C VAL A 447 -1.34 -2.39 16.71
N ILE A 448 -0.49 -3.29 17.20
CA ILE A 448 -0.21 -4.58 16.55
C ILE A 448 -1.47 -5.44 16.51
N GLN A 449 -2.16 -5.60 17.65
CA GLN A 449 -3.40 -6.39 17.76
C GLN A 449 -4.47 -5.89 16.79
N SER A 450 -4.71 -4.58 16.77
CA SER A 450 -5.72 -3.94 15.92
C SER A 450 -5.37 -4.09 14.44
N ALA A 451 -4.12 -3.85 14.05
CA ALA A 451 -3.67 -4.03 12.68
C ALA A 451 -3.80 -5.49 12.21
N LEU A 452 -3.50 -6.48 13.06
CA LEU A 452 -3.71 -7.89 12.75
C LEU A 452 -5.20 -8.21 12.55
N LEU A 453 -6.09 -7.71 13.41
CA LEU A 453 -7.54 -7.93 13.29
C LEU A 453 -8.12 -7.26 12.04
N ILE A 454 -7.78 -6.00 11.78
CA ILE A 454 -8.20 -5.27 10.57
C ILE A 454 -7.75 -6.00 9.29
N SER A 455 -6.63 -6.73 9.35
CA SER A 455 -6.11 -7.48 8.21
C SER A 455 -6.99 -8.66 7.74
N PHE A 456 -8.00 -9.07 8.51
CA PHE A 456 -8.96 -10.11 8.09
C PHE A 456 -10.05 -9.58 7.14
N TRP A 457 -10.19 -8.25 7.00
CA TRP A 457 -11.17 -7.66 6.11
C TRP A 457 -10.63 -7.44 4.69
N PHE A 458 -11.34 -7.96 3.70
CA PHE A 458 -11.02 -7.84 2.27
C PHE A 458 -12.30 -7.71 1.43
N THR A 459 -12.44 -6.59 0.73
CA THR A 459 -13.61 -6.29 -0.11
C THR A 459 -13.29 -6.30 -1.59
N GLU A 460 -12.22 -5.61 -2.00
CA GLU A 460 -11.93 -5.36 -3.41
C GLU A 460 -10.46 -5.65 -3.75
N ALA A 461 -10.25 -6.29 -4.90
CA ALA A 461 -8.91 -6.64 -5.38
C ALA A 461 -8.05 -5.41 -5.73
N GLN A 462 -8.66 -4.24 -5.91
CA GLN A 462 -8.00 -2.99 -6.26
C GLN A 462 -7.57 -2.17 -5.04
N ASP A 463 -8.08 -2.47 -3.83
CA ASP A 463 -7.69 -1.74 -2.62
C ASP A 463 -6.20 -1.97 -2.32
N ILE A 464 -5.43 -0.90 -2.13
CA ILE A 464 -4.01 -1.00 -1.77
C ILE A 464 -3.86 -1.37 -0.27
N LYS A 465 -4.85 -1.02 0.57
CA LYS A 465 -4.87 -1.28 2.01
C LYS A 465 -5.49 -2.65 2.37
N GLN A 466 -5.08 -3.68 1.64
CA GLN A 466 -5.48 -5.07 1.85
C GLN A 466 -4.76 -5.75 3.04
N SER A 467 -5.04 -7.03 3.27
CA SER A 467 -4.42 -7.85 4.34
C SER A 467 -2.90 -7.73 4.39
N TRP A 468 -2.21 -7.64 3.25
CA TRP A 468 -0.76 -7.48 3.17
C TRP A 468 -0.27 -6.15 3.76
N PHE A 469 -0.99 -5.05 3.52
CA PHE A 469 -0.65 -3.73 4.06
C PHE A 469 -0.76 -3.69 5.59
N TRP A 470 -1.91 -4.12 6.12
CA TRP A 470 -2.18 -4.08 7.57
C TRP A 470 -1.25 -5.01 8.37
N THR A 471 -0.98 -6.20 7.85
CA THR A 471 0.02 -7.08 8.46
C THR A 471 1.43 -6.50 8.34
N GLY A 472 1.73 -5.72 7.30
CA GLY A 472 3.01 -4.99 7.20
C GLY A 472 3.22 -4.01 8.34
N ILE A 473 2.19 -3.21 8.67
CA ILE A 473 2.22 -2.31 9.83
C ILE A 473 2.42 -3.12 11.11
N ALA A 474 1.64 -4.18 11.31
CA ALA A 474 1.76 -5.02 12.50
C ALA A 474 3.17 -5.60 12.66
N PHE A 475 3.78 -6.06 11.57
CA PHE A 475 5.12 -6.68 11.56
C PHE A 475 6.20 -5.65 11.89
N SER A 476 6.16 -4.47 11.26
CA SER A 476 7.11 -3.39 11.54
C SER A 476 7.04 -2.98 13.00
N VAL A 477 5.85 -2.73 13.55
CA VAL A 477 5.69 -2.35 14.96
C VAL A 477 6.09 -3.49 15.90
N ALA A 478 5.77 -4.74 15.58
CA ALA A 478 6.19 -5.91 16.38
C ALA A 478 7.72 -6.06 16.43
N GLN A 479 8.42 -5.84 15.32
CA GLN A 479 9.88 -5.85 15.28
C GLN A 479 10.47 -4.68 16.08
N SER A 480 9.92 -3.46 15.94
CA SER A 480 10.35 -2.29 16.74
C SER A 480 10.09 -2.43 18.24
N CYS A 481 9.08 -3.20 18.63
CA CYS A 481 8.84 -3.56 20.03
C CYS A 481 9.68 -4.76 20.50
N GLY A 482 10.47 -5.37 19.60
CA GLY A 482 11.26 -6.57 19.83
C GLY A 482 10.43 -7.78 20.27
N LEU A 483 9.22 -7.94 19.74
CA LEU A 483 8.38 -9.11 20.03
C LEU A 483 8.97 -10.42 19.51
N HIS A 484 9.98 -10.37 18.63
CA HIS A 484 10.73 -11.52 18.14
C HIS A 484 11.78 -12.01 19.15
N LEU A 485 12.02 -11.23 20.21
CA LEU A 485 12.97 -11.54 21.26
C LEU A 485 12.26 -12.03 22.51
N ASP A 486 12.87 -13.01 23.16
CA ASP A 486 12.44 -13.56 24.41
C ASP A 486 12.92 -12.71 25.58
N ASP A 487 12.14 -11.70 25.93
CA ASP A 487 12.45 -10.80 27.04
C ASP A 487 12.13 -11.45 28.40
N THR A 488 13.18 -11.88 29.10
CA THR A 488 13.06 -12.45 30.46
C THR A 488 12.82 -11.39 31.55
N SER A 489 12.92 -10.10 31.24
CA SER A 489 12.70 -9.03 32.21
C SER A 489 11.21 -8.72 32.46
N CYS A 490 10.35 -9.05 31.49
CA CYS A 490 8.90 -8.91 31.61
C CYS A 490 8.29 -9.88 32.63
N SER A 491 7.14 -9.51 33.20
CA SER A 491 6.32 -10.42 34.00
C SER A 491 5.92 -11.66 33.18
N THR A 492 5.68 -12.79 33.84
CA THR A 492 5.32 -14.05 33.16
C THR A 492 4.09 -13.90 32.27
N GLY A 493 3.07 -13.15 32.71
CA GLY A 493 1.85 -12.90 31.93
C GLY A 493 2.11 -12.04 30.69
N GLU A 494 2.82 -10.93 30.85
CA GLU A 494 3.17 -10.03 29.75
C GLU A 494 4.08 -10.73 28.71
N ARG A 495 5.07 -11.49 29.17
CA ARG A 495 5.94 -12.29 28.32
C ARG A 495 5.14 -13.31 27.50
N GLY A 496 4.14 -13.95 28.10
CA GLY A 496 3.23 -14.86 27.41
C GLY A 496 2.43 -14.19 26.28
N VAL A 497 1.87 -13.00 26.55
CA VAL A 497 1.13 -12.23 25.53
C VAL A 497 2.05 -11.80 24.38
N ARG A 498 3.25 -11.30 24.68
CA ARG A 498 4.25 -10.90 23.67
C ARG A 498 4.63 -12.05 22.75
N ARG A 499 4.93 -13.23 23.32
CA ARG A 499 5.25 -14.45 22.58
C ARG A 499 4.08 -14.90 21.69
N ASN A 500 2.86 -14.90 22.22
CA ASN A 500 1.67 -15.30 21.45
C ASN A 500 1.36 -14.31 20.33
N LEU A 501 1.54 -13.02 20.56
CA LEU A 501 1.35 -11.99 19.54
C LEU A 501 2.38 -12.11 18.41
N TRP A 502 3.64 -12.44 18.73
CA TRP A 502 4.66 -12.76 17.72
C TRP A 502 4.29 -14.02 16.92
N ARG A 503 3.87 -15.10 17.59
CA ARG A 503 3.38 -16.33 16.94
C ARG A 503 2.20 -16.06 16.02
N ALA A 504 1.29 -15.17 16.40
CA ALA A 504 0.19 -14.72 15.55
C ALA A 504 0.67 -13.93 14.31
N CYS A 505 1.69 -13.08 14.47
CA CYS A 505 2.35 -12.41 13.33
C CYS A 505 2.98 -13.44 12.37
N MET A 506 3.72 -14.42 12.90
CA MET A 506 4.32 -15.49 12.12
C MET A 506 3.29 -16.32 11.36
N LEU A 507 2.19 -16.69 12.03
CA LEU A 507 1.07 -17.39 11.42
C LEU A 507 0.54 -16.62 10.21
N ARG A 508 0.25 -15.31 10.38
CA ARG A 508 -0.26 -14.46 9.29
C ARG A 508 0.73 -14.33 8.16
N ASP A 509 2.02 -14.16 8.45
CA ASP A 509 3.05 -14.03 7.43
C ASP A 509 3.14 -15.28 6.55
N VAL A 510 3.16 -16.46 7.16
CA VAL A 510 3.25 -17.74 6.44
C VAL A 510 2.05 -17.96 5.54
N TRP A 511 0.84 -17.81 6.08
CA TRP A 511 -0.38 -18.12 5.32
C TRP A 511 -0.70 -17.07 4.26
N LEU A 512 -0.42 -15.79 4.50
CA LEU A 512 -0.53 -14.78 3.44
C LEU A 512 0.54 -14.98 2.36
N SER A 513 1.77 -15.29 2.72
CA SER A 513 2.85 -15.56 1.76
C SER A 513 2.54 -16.78 0.89
N TYR A 514 2.09 -17.87 1.51
CA TYR A 514 1.68 -19.09 0.80
C TYR A 514 0.55 -18.82 -0.19
N THR A 515 -0.48 -18.10 0.25
CA THR A 515 -1.73 -17.95 -0.51
C THR A 515 -1.62 -16.88 -1.59
N MET A 516 -0.82 -15.83 -1.36
CA MET A 516 -0.53 -14.78 -2.34
C MET A 516 0.72 -15.08 -3.18
N GLY A 517 1.40 -16.22 -2.97
CA GLY A 517 2.66 -16.55 -3.64
C GLY A 517 3.76 -15.50 -3.47
N ARG A 518 3.81 -14.84 -2.31
CA ARG A 518 4.78 -13.78 -1.99
C ARG A 518 5.90 -14.32 -1.08
N PRO A 519 7.09 -13.71 -1.07
CA PRO A 519 8.13 -14.03 -0.09
C PRO A 519 7.67 -13.73 1.33
N LEU A 520 8.16 -14.52 2.29
CA LEU A 520 8.00 -14.26 3.72
C LEU A 520 8.63 -12.92 4.09
N ARG A 521 7.99 -12.14 4.96
CA ARG A 521 8.51 -10.84 5.41
C ARG A 521 9.27 -10.90 6.73
N LEU A 522 8.90 -11.84 7.60
CA LEU A 522 9.56 -12.02 8.88
C LEU A 522 10.69 -13.04 8.72
N ASN A 523 11.90 -12.68 9.12
CA ASN A 523 13.01 -13.62 9.21
C ASN A 523 13.01 -14.26 10.62
N VAL A 524 13.13 -15.59 10.67
CA VAL A 524 13.13 -16.33 11.95
C VAL A 524 14.49 -16.22 12.63
N ASP A 525 15.57 -16.11 11.85
CA ASP A 525 16.93 -16.03 12.38
C ASP A 525 17.19 -14.72 13.15
N ASP A 526 16.31 -13.72 12.98
CA ASP A 526 16.37 -12.46 13.72
C ASP A 526 15.89 -12.62 15.18
N GLY A 527 15.08 -13.65 15.46
CA GLY A 527 14.44 -13.87 16.76
C GLY A 527 15.01 -15.04 17.56
N ASN A 528 14.72 -15.06 18.87
CA ASN A 528 15.16 -16.13 19.78
C ASN A 528 14.00 -16.69 20.64
N ILE A 529 12.75 -16.43 20.25
CA ILE A 529 11.60 -17.05 20.90
C ILE A 529 11.67 -18.57 20.70
N PRO A 530 11.63 -19.37 21.78
CA PRO A 530 11.63 -20.82 21.67
C PRO A 530 10.44 -21.35 20.87
N ASP A 531 10.73 -22.34 20.02
CA ASP A 531 9.71 -23.15 19.36
C ASP A 531 8.94 -24.04 20.35
N ASP A 532 9.47 -24.24 21.56
CA ASP A 532 8.78 -25.00 22.60
C ASP A 532 7.61 -24.20 23.19
N PHE A 533 6.50 -24.89 23.36
CA PHE A 533 5.36 -24.35 24.11
C PHE A 533 5.50 -24.91 25.52
N THR A 534 6.14 -24.18 26.42
CA THR A 534 6.24 -24.62 27.81
C THR A 534 4.87 -24.56 28.49
N THR A 535 4.65 -25.34 29.56
CA THR A 535 3.46 -25.24 30.39
C THR A 535 3.34 -23.88 31.12
N LYS A 536 4.39 -23.06 31.13
CA LYS A 536 4.41 -21.67 31.61
C LYS A 536 4.08 -20.65 30.53
N ASP A 537 4.14 -21.04 29.25
CA ASP A 537 3.47 -20.36 28.13
C ASP A 537 1.97 -20.67 28.08
N ALA A 538 1.44 -21.23 29.18
CA ALA A 538 0.02 -21.46 29.38
C ALA A 538 -0.72 -20.27 28.80
N VAL A 539 -1.65 -20.58 27.90
CA VAL A 539 -2.54 -19.61 27.29
C VAL A 539 -3.46 -19.14 28.42
N GLN A 540 -2.93 -18.35 29.35
CA GLN A 540 -3.63 -17.71 30.45
C GLN A 540 -4.79 -16.86 29.88
N SER A 541 -4.71 -16.52 28.60
CA SER A 541 -5.76 -15.89 27.82
C SER A 541 -6.98 -16.76 27.49
N MET A 542 -7.02 -18.06 27.84
CA MET A 542 -8.18 -18.95 27.66
C MET A 542 -8.75 -19.50 28.98
N ALA A 543 -8.52 -18.83 30.10
CA ALA A 543 -9.22 -19.07 31.37
C ALA A 543 -10.10 -17.85 31.71
N ILE A 544 -10.88 -17.38 30.74
CA ILE A 544 -11.55 -16.09 30.76
C ILE A 544 -12.72 -16.13 31.76
N PRO A 545 -12.68 -15.35 32.86
CA PRO A 545 -13.82 -15.22 33.75
C PRO A 545 -14.90 -14.34 33.10
N THR A 546 -16.15 -14.79 33.17
CA THR A 546 -17.34 -13.98 32.88
C THR A 546 -18.00 -13.56 34.20
N ALA A 547 -19.01 -12.69 34.15
CA ALA A 547 -19.67 -12.16 35.34
C ALA A 547 -20.22 -13.23 36.31
N ASN A 548 -20.54 -14.45 35.82
CA ASN A 548 -21.10 -15.54 36.64
C ASN A 548 -20.52 -16.96 36.34
N ASP A 549 -19.62 -17.13 35.36
CA ASP A 549 -19.05 -18.45 34.97
C ASP A 549 -17.68 -18.33 34.25
N GLN A 550 -17.01 -19.42 33.91
CA GLN A 550 -15.85 -19.42 32.99
C GLN A 550 -16.32 -19.45 31.52
N GLN A 551 -15.69 -18.66 30.64
CA GLN A 551 -15.98 -18.66 29.19
C GLN A 551 -15.78 -20.04 28.55
N TYR A 552 -14.79 -20.78 29.05
CA TYR A 552 -14.46 -22.13 28.60
C TYR A 552 -14.37 -23.04 29.81
N THR A 553 -14.84 -24.27 29.65
CA THR A 553 -14.54 -25.33 30.61
C THR A 553 -13.03 -25.63 30.64
N PRO A 554 -12.48 -26.21 31.72
CA PRO A 554 -11.06 -26.59 31.78
C PRO A 554 -10.63 -27.56 30.65
N GLU A 555 -11.54 -28.45 30.25
CA GLU A 555 -11.32 -29.39 29.14
C GLU A 555 -11.26 -28.67 27.79
N GLU A 556 -12.16 -27.71 27.55
CA GLU A 556 -12.13 -26.86 26.36
C GLU A 556 -10.87 -26.01 26.30
N SER A 557 -10.52 -25.33 27.40
CA SER A 557 -9.29 -24.54 27.46
C SER A 557 -8.07 -25.38 27.08
N THR A 558 -7.93 -26.58 27.67
CA THR A 558 -6.82 -27.49 27.36
C THR A 558 -6.81 -27.91 25.88
N SER A 559 -7.98 -28.22 25.32
CA SER A 559 -8.13 -28.66 23.93
C SER A 559 -7.79 -27.54 22.94
N LEU A 560 -8.28 -26.32 23.18
CA LEU A 560 -7.98 -25.15 22.35
C LEU A 560 -6.50 -24.77 22.44
N GLN A 561 -5.87 -24.89 23.61
CA GLN A 561 -4.42 -24.67 23.77
C GLN A 561 -3.61 -25.64 22.92
N ASN A 562 -4.03 -26.91 22.90
CA ASN A 562 -3.41 -27.94 22.07
C ASN A 562 -3.59 -27.66 20.58
N LEU A 563 -4.76 -27.18 20.15
CA LEU A 563 -5.02 -26.80 18.76
C LEU A 563 -4.16 -25.61 18.34
N TRP A 564 -4.09 -24.55 19.15
CA TRP A 564 -3.22 -23.40 18.88
C TRP A 564 -1.74 -23.82 18.72
N ARG A 565 -1.24 -24.66 19.64
CA ARG A 565 0.12 -25.20 19.56
C ARG A 565 0.37 -25.94 18.24
N LYS A 566 -0.55 -26.83 17.85
CA LYS A 566 -0.45 -27.59 16.60
C LYS A 566 -0.53 -26.68 15.38
N LEU A 567 -1.37 -25.64 15.41
CA LEU A 567 -1.49 -24.67 14.33
C LEU A 567 -0.17 -23.92 14.09
N ILE A 568 0.48 -23.47 15.17
CA ILE A 568 1.80 -22.84 15.06
C ILE A 568 2.85 -23.85 14.55
N GLN A 569 2.84 -25.09 15.04
CA GLN A 569 3.75 -26.12 14.56
C GLN A 569 3.61 -26.38 13.04
N VAL A 570 2.37 -26.52 12.54
CA VAL A 570 2.09 -26.67 11.09
C VAL A 570 2.61 -25.46 10.32
N SER A 571 2.41 -24.26 10.86
CA SER A 571 2.80 -23.00 10.21
C SER A 571 4.33 -22.83 10.18
N SER A 572 5.05 -23.23 11.23
CA SER A 572 6.52 -23.25 11.24
C SER A 572 7.08 -24.26 10.23
N LEU A 573 6.45 -25.43 10.09
CA LEU A 573 6.84 -26.42 9.07
C LEU A 573 6.56 -25.91 7.64
N LEU A 574 5.42 -25.24 7.42
CA LEU A 574 5.13 -24.61 6.13
C LEU A 574 6.11 -23.47 5.85
N ARG A 575 6.52 -22.72 6.86
CA ARG A 575 7.58 -21.71 6.74
C ARG A 575 8.91 -22.32 6.31
N GLU A 576 9.36 -23.40 6.95
CA GLU A 576 10.59 -24.14 6.56
C GLU A 576 10.54 -24.54 5.07
N PHE A 577 9.37 -24.96 4.60
CA PHE A 577 9.11 -25.28 3.20
C PHE A 577 9.11 -24.06 2.25
N LEU A 578 8.72 -22.88 2.73
CA LEU A 578 8.71 -21.66 1.91
C LEU A 578 10.06 -20.93 1.89
N SER A 579 10.81 -20.96 2.99
CA SER A 579 12.10 -20.27 3.12
C SER A 579 13.25 -20.96 2.39
N SER A 580 13.17 -22.28 2.17
CA SER A 580 14.23 -23.04 1.53
C SER A 580 13.96 -23.24 0.03
N ASN A 581 15.01 -23.38 -0.78
CA ASN A 581 14.90 -24.04 -2.09
C ASN A 581 14.62 -25.54 -1.87
N THR A 582 13.47 -25.86 -1.28
CA THR A 582 13.16 -27.20 -0.75
C THR A 582 13.25 -28.23 -1.85
N THR A 583 14.20 -29.16 -1.70
CA THR A 583 14.34 -30.31 -2.59
C THR A 583 13.19 -31.29 -2.38
N LYS A 584 13.01 -32.25 -3.30
CA LYS A 584 12.03 -33.34 -3.10
C LYS A 584 12.27 -34.09 -1.78
N THR A 585 13.52 -34.29 -1.39
CA THR A 585 13.91 -34.99 -0.16
C THR A 585 13.53 -34.22 1.11
N ASP A 586 13.73 -32.90 1.10
CA ASP A 586 13.39 -32.05 2.25
C ASP A 586 11.87 -31.94 2.41
N ALA A 587 11.12 -31.88 1.29
CA ALA A 587 9.67 -31.96 1.30
C ALA A 587 9.18 -33.25 1.96
N VAL A 588 9.82 -34.41 1.70
CA VAL A 588 9.46 -35.69 2.37
C VAL A 588 9.73 -35.65 3.88
N LYS A 589 10.81 -34.99 4.34
CA LYS A 589 11.09 -34.83 5.77
C LYS A 589 10.03 -33.95 6.45
N ILE A 590 9.74 -32.80 5.86
CA ILE A 590 8.73 -31.85 6.36
C ILE A 590 7.35 -32.52 6.39
N MET A 591 6.98 -33.22 5.32
CA MET A 591 5.75 -34.00 5.22
C MET A 591 5.62 -35.01 6.38
N ARG A 592 6.68 -35.76 6.70
CA ARG A 592 6.66 -36.69 7.83
C ARG A 592 6.37 -35.95 9.14
N LYS A 593 7.03 -34.82 9.40
CA LYS A 593 6.75 -34.01 10.61
C LYS A 593 5.30 -33.52 10.63
N MET A 594 4.79 -32.96 9.52
CA MET A 594 3.41 -32.45 9.42
C MET A 594 2.36 -33.53 9.66
N ARG A 595 2.57 -34.78 9.19
CA ARG A 595 1.64 -35.90 9.44
C ARG A 595 1.49 -36.26 10.91
N HIS A 596 2.44 -35.90 11.77
CA HIS A 596 2.33 -36.11 13.21
C HIS A 596 1.56 -34.98 13.92
N CYS A 597 1.29 -33.87 13.22
CA CYS A 597 0.46 -32.77 13.72
C CYS A 597 -1.03 -33.09 13.54
N THR A 598 -1.51 -34.22 14.03
CA THR A 598 -2.95 -34.55 14.01
C THR A 598 -3.63 -33.99 15.26
N SER A 599 -4.88 -33.59 15.13
CA SER A 599 -5.75 -33.38 16.29
C SER A 599 -6.47 -34.68 16.65
N THR A 600 -6.74 -34.86 17.94
CA THR A 600 -7.53 -35.97 18.47
C THR A 600 -8.71 -35.33 19.17
N VAL A 601 -9.86 -35.30 18.49
CA VAL A 601 -11.11 -34.79 19.03
C VAL A 601 -11.96 -36.00 19.44
N SER A 602 -12.51 -36.00 20.65
CA SER A 602 -13.32 -37.12 21.16
C SER A 602 -14.75 -37.04 20.61
N ASP A 603 -15.53 -38.12 20.73
CA ASP A 603 -16.91 -38.14 20.20
C ASP A 603 -17.88 -37.21 20.98
N ASN A 604 -17.53 -36.80 22.21
CA ASN A 604 -18.34 -35.92 23.07
C ASN A 604 -17.80 -34.48 23.15
N THR A 605 -17.33 -33.95 22.02
CA THR A 605 -16.67 -32.63 22.01
C THR A 605 -17.67 -31.49 21.83
N SER A 606 -17.46 -30.36 22.53
CA SER A 606 -18.28 -29.15 22.34
C SER A 606 -18.21 -28.60 20.91
N LEU A 607 -19.24 -27.83 20.53
CA LEU A 607 -19.31 -27.16 19.23
C LEU A 607 -18.07 -26.30 18.99
N LEU A 608 -17.62 -25.59 20.02
CA LEU A 608 -16.46 -24.71 20.00
C LEU A 608 -15.19 -25.43 19.50
N ILE A 609 -14.83 -26.53 20.17
CA ILE A 609 -13.63 -27.31 19.79
C ILE A 609 -13.85 -27.94 18.41
N THR A 610 -15.07 -28.39 18.08
CA THR A 610 -15.37 -28.96 16.76
C THR A 610 -15.11 -27.96 15.64
N ILE A 611 -15.54 -26.70 15.79
CA ILE A 611 -15.28 -25.65 14.82
C ILE A 611 -13.80 -25.30 14.77
N ALA A 612 -13.14 -25.15 15.91
CA ALA A 612 -11.70 -24.86 15.96
C ALA A 612 -10.87 -25.96 15.29
N ASP A 613 -11.24 -27.22 15.51
CA ASP A 613 -10.60 -28.39 14.92
C ASP A 613 -10.74 -28.43 13.40
N ARG A 614 -11.95 -28.18 12.87
CA ARG A 614 -12.18 -28.10 11.41
C ARG A 614 -11.29 -27.07 10.75
N HIS A 615 -11.16 -25.88 11.35
CA HIS A 615 -10.25 -24.86 10.83
C HIS A 615 -8.79 -25.28 10.91
N PHE A 616 -8.37 -25.87 12.04
CA PHE A 616 -7.03 -26.46 12.15
C PHE A 616 -6.76 -27.51 11.05
N GLN A 617 -7.73 -28.39 10.78
CA GLN A 617 -7.63 -29.39 9.74
C GLN A 617 -7.57 -28.78 8.32
N LEU A 618 -8.25 -27.66 8.07
CA LEU A 618 -8.09 -26.90 6.81
C LEU A 618 -6.66 -26.40 6.65
N TYR A 619 -6.07 -25.82 7.71
CA TYR A 619 -4.66 -25.40 7.70
C TYR A 619 -3.72 -26.59 7.45
N LEU A 620 -3.89 -27.69 8.20
CA LEU A 620 -3.06 -28.89 8.03
C LEU A 620 -3.12 -29.45 6.61
N ASN A 621 -4.33 -29.65 6.07
CA ASN A 621 -4.49 -30.25 4.75
C ASN A 621 -4.02 -29.32 3.63
N ALA A 622 -4.22 -28.00 3.74
CA ALA A 622 -3.68 -27.02 2.79
C ALA A 622 -2.13 -27.08 2.73
N ALA A 623 -1.47 -27.11 3.89
CA ALA A 623 -0.01 -27.27 3.96
C ALA A 623 0.45 -28.61 3.39
N LEU A 624 -0.24 -29.72 3.73
CA LEU A 624 0.07 -31.04 3.21
C LEU A 624 -0.03 -31.11 1.69
N ILE A 625 -1.07 -30.52 1.08
CA ILE A 625 -1.21 -30.46 -0.38
C ILE A 625 0.02 -29.77 -1.00
N ALA A 626 0.48 -28.65 -0.44
CA ALA A 626 1.68 -27.94 -0.92
C ALA A 626 2.91 -28.85 -0.94
N VAL A 627 3.16 -29.53 0.18
CA VAL A 627 4.33 -30.39 0.37
C VAL A 627 4.25 -31.65 -0.49
N TYR A 628 3.08 -32.30 -0.58
CA TYR A 628 2.88 -33.48 -1.42
C TYR A 628 3.08 -33.18 -2.90
N ARG A 629 2.62 -32.02 -3.39
CA ARG A 629 2.85 -31.59 -4.77
C ARG A 629 4.34 -31.45 -5.06
N ARG A 630 5.12 -30.86 -4.14
CA ARG A 630 6.59 -30.76 -4.29
C ARG A 630 7.28 -32.12 -4.22
N ALA A 631 6.77 -33.03 -3.39
CA ALA A 631 7.28 -34.38 -3.23
C ALA A 631 6.85 -35.35 -4.34
N ASP A 632 6.11 -34.89 -5.36
CA ASP A 632 5.63 -35.72 -6.48
C ASP A 632 4.66 -36.84 -6.04
N ARG A 633 3.93 -36.60 -4.96
CA ARG A 633 2.98 -37.54 -4.35
C ARG A 633 1.55 -37.14 -4.62
N TYR A 634 1.16 -37.20 -5.89
CA TYR A 634 -0.14 -36.70 -6.34
C TYR A 634 -1.33 -37.36 -5.63
N GLU A 635 -1.32 -38.68 -5.43
CA GLU A 635 -2.43 -39.38 -4.76
C GLU A 635 -2.60 -38.98 -3.28
N ASP A 636 -1.49 -38.71 -2.58
CA ASP A 636 -1.55 -38.17 -1.23
C ASP A 636 -2.08 -36.72 -1.22
N ALA A 637 -1.71 -35.91 -2.21
CA ALA A 637 -2.26 -34.56 -2.39
C ALA A 637 -3.77 -34.60 -2.67
N ARG A 638 -4.22 -35.54 -3.51
CA ARG A 638 -5.64 -35.80 -3.78
C ARG A 638 -6.39 -36.26 -2.52
N THR A 639 -5.77 -37.10 -1.70
CA THR A 639 -6.35 -37.54 -0.42
C THR A 639 -6.52 -36.37 0.54
N ALA A 640 -5.52 -35.49 0.67
CA ALA A 640 -5.63 -34.27 1.47
C ALA A 640 -6.68 -33.28 0.91
N ALA A 641 -6.78 -33.14 -0.42
CA ALA A 641 -7.84 -32.36 -1.06
C ALA A 641 -9.24 -32.93 -0.77
N ALA A 642 -9.40 -34.26 -0.77
CA ALA A 642 -10.65 -34.91 -0.36
C ALA A 642 -10.99 -34.63 1.11
N ALA A 643 -10.00 -34.57 2.01
CA ALA A 643 -10.21 -34.18 3.40
C ALA A 643 -10.71 -32.72 3.52
N VAL A 644 -10.13 -31.78 2.76
CA VAL A 644 -10.63 -30.39 2.69
C VAL A 644 -12.09 -30.35 2.21
N THR A 645 -12.41 -31.09 1.15
CA THR A 645 -13.78 -31.19 0.62
C THR A 645 -14.75 -31.76 1.65
N SER A 646 -14.35 -32.77 2.41
CA SER A 646 -15.17 -33.34 3.49
C SER A 646 -15.44 -32.32 4.60
N ILE A 647 -14.44 -31.53 5.01
CA ILE A 647 -14.62 -30.48 6.04
C ILE A 647 -15.58 -29.40 5.53
N MET A 648 -15.43 -28.98 4.27
CA MET A 648 -16.34 -28.03 3.62
C MET A 648 -17.79 -28.55 3.62
N ARG A 649 -17.99 -29.82 3.26
CA ARG A 649 -19.31 -30.47 3.30
C ARG A 649 -19.88 -30.54 4.70
N LEU A 650 -19.06 -30.80 5.72
CA LEU A 650 -19.50 -30.80 7.11
C LEU A 650 -20.07 -29.43 7.51
N PHE A 651 -19.38 -28.33 7.19
CA PHE A 651 -19.90 -26.97 7.45
C PHE A 651 -21.26 -26.71 6.81
N MET A 652 -21.50 -27.25 5.61
CA MET A 652 -22.78 -27.12 4.91
C MET A 652 -23.86 -28.04 5.48
N ALA A 653 -23.50 -29.25 5.90
CA ALA A 653 -24.46 -30.30 6.28
C ALA A 653 -25.03 -30.11 7.69
N ASP A 654 -24.21 -29.66 8.65
CA ASP A 654 -24.63 -29.53 10.06
C ASP A 654 -25.00 -28.09 10.46
N SER A 655 -25.25 -27.22 9.47
CA SER A 655 -25.64 -25.82 9.67
C SER A 655 -24.59 -24.98 10.43
N THR A 656 -23.31 -25.35 10.38
CA THR A 656 -22.22 -24.57 11.00
C THR A 656 -21.52 -23.61 10.04
N ILE A 657 -22.04 -23.42 8.83
CA ILE A 657 -21.52 -22.53 7.78
C ILE A 657 -21.26 -21.09 8.26
N GLN A 658 -22.08 -20.59 9.19
CA GLN A 658 -21.95 -19.26 9.79
C GLN A 658 -20.69 -19.09 10.66
N TYR A 659 -20.05 -20.19 11.06
CA TYR A 659 -18.83 -20.19 11.86
C TYR A 659 -17.55 -20.37 11.04
N VAL A 660 -17.65 -20.41 9.71
CA VAL A 660 -16.48 -20.40 8.82
C VAL A 660 -15.71 -19.09 9.02
N ALA A 661 -14.41 -19.18 9.26
CA ALA A 661 -13.52 -18.03 9.41
C ALA A 661 -12.99 -17.53 8.05
N ALA A 662 -12.68 -16.24 7.94
CA ALA A 662 -12.14 -15.62 6.72
C ALA A 662 -10.92 -16.36 6.09
N PRO A 663 -9.96 -16.91 6.86
CA PRO A 663 -8.84 -17.67 6.29
C PRO A 663 -9.24 -18.92 5.51
N THR A 664 -10.46 -19.44 5.68
CA THR A 664 -10.93 -20.62 4.94
C THR A 664 -10.91 -20.40 3.43
N ILE A 665 -11.17 -19.17 2.96
CA ILE A 665 -11.20 -18.83 1.52
C ILE A 665 -9.87 -19.14 0.85
N PRO A 666 -8.72 -18.61 1.32
CA PRO A 666 -7.45 -18.98 0.74
C PRO A 666 -7.00 -20.42 1.07
N LEU A 667 -7.48 -21.03 2.17
CA LEU A 667 -7.12 -22.41 2.53
C LEU A 667 -7.75 -23.49 1.64
N VAL A 668 -8.89 -23.22 1.00
CA VAL A 668 -9.49 -24.17 0.05
C VAL A 668 -8.83 -24.15 -1.33
N VAL A 669 -8.08 -23.09 -1.66
CA VAL A 669 -7.45 -22.91 -2.99
C VAL A 669 -6.55 -24.09 -3.40
N PRO A 670 -5.65 -24.63 -2.54
CA PRO A 670 -4.81 -25.77 -2.91
C PRO A 670 -5.62 -27.01 -3.30
N SER A 671 -6.74 -27.26 -2.61
CA SER A 671 -7.65 -28.37 -2.91
C SER A 671 -8.36 -28.18 -4.25
N ILE A 672 -8.89 -26.98 -4.49
CA ILE A 672 -9.50 -26.62 -5.77
C ILE A 672 -8.52 -26.80 -6.93
N LEU A 673 -7.26 -26.40 -6.75
CA LEU A 673 -6.22 -26.57 -7.78
C LEU A 673 -5.97 -28.03 -8.12
N ILE A 674 -6.08 -28.96 -7.17
CA ILE A 674 -6.00 -30.40 -7.44
C ILE A 674 -7.15 -30.82 -8.36
N TYR A 675 -8.39 -30.47 -8.05
CA TYR A 675 -9.55 -30.85 -8.88
C TYR A 675 -9.55 -30.19 -10.26
N LEU A 676 -9.09 -28.93 -10.38
CA LEU A 676 -8.90 -28.29 -11.69
C LEU A 676 -7.81 -29.00 -12.52
N GLU A 677 -6.75 -29.50 -11.88
CA GLU A 677 -5.73 -30.31 -12.56
C GLU A 677 -6.28 -31.65 -13.04
N GLU A 678 -7.15 -32.31 -12.25
CA GLU A 678 -7.85 -33.53 -12.67
C GLU A 678 -8.76 -33.29 -13.87
N LEU A 679 -9.46 -32.15 -13.91
CA LEU A 679 -10.25 -31.77 -15.07
C LEU A 679 -9.40 -31.57 -16.33
N LYS A 680 -8.09 -31.30 -16.23
CA LYS A 680 -7.20 -31.22 -17.40
C LYS A 680 -6.73 -32.59 -17.90
N ARG A 681 -6.73 -33.63 -17.05
CA ARG A 681 -6.22 -34.96 -17.39
C ARG A 681 -7.18 -35.73 -18.31
N PRO A 682 -6.69 -36.59 -19.21
CA PRO A 682 -7.51 -37.45 -20.05
C PRO A 682 -8.08 -38.62 -19.22
N VAL A 683 -9.13 -38.34 -18.43
CA VAL A 683 -9.87 -39.32 -17.63
C VAL A 683 -11.25 -39.61 -18.23
N THR A 684 -11.90 -40.69 -17.78
CA THR A 684 -13.22 -41.10 -18.27
C THR A 684 -14.28 -40.00 -18.10
N LEU A 685 -15.36 -40.04 -18.90
CA LEU A 685 -16.47 -39.08 -18.76
C LEU A 685 -17.09 -39.12 -17.36
N THR A 686 -17.20 -40.30 -16.75
CA THR A 686 -17.72 -40.49 -15.39
C THR A 686 -16.84 -39.83 -14.33
N GLU A 687 -15.51 -39.95 -14.44
CA GLU A 687 -14.57 -39.30 -13.52
C GLU A 687 -14.58 -37.78 -13.70
N THR A 688 -14.65 -37.32 -14.95
CA THR A 688 -14.76 -35.90 -15.26
C THR A 688 -16.03 -35.30 -14.67
N ALA A 689 -17.16 -36.00 -14.75
CA ALA A 689 -18.42 -35.56 -14.14
C ALA A 689 -18.33 -35.50 -12.60
N LYS A 690 -17.72 -36.50 -11.96
CA LYS A 690 -17.50 -36.50 -10.51
C LYS A 690 -16.65 -35.31 -10.06
N THR A 691 -15.53 -35.04 -10.74
CA THR A 691 -14.66 -33.90 -10.42
C THR A 691 -15.37 -32.57 -10.68
N SER A 692 -16.15 -32.46 -11.77
CA SER A 692 -16.97 -31.27 -12.05
C SER A 692 -17.98 -31.00 -10.94
N ASN A 693 -18.62 -32.03 -10.39
CA ASN A 693 -19.54 -31.88 -9.26
C ASN A 693 -18.84 -31.32 -8.02
N VAL A 694 -17.63 -31.80 -7.71
CA VAL A 694 -16.84 -31.25 -6.59
C VAL A 694 -16.53 -29.76 -6.80
N VAL A 695 -16.18 -29.35 -8.02
CA VAL A 695 -15.97 -27.93 -8.35
C VAL A 695 -17.25 -27.09 -8.16
N GLN A 696 -18.42 -27.64 -8.52
CA GLN A 696 -19.71 -26.99 -8.25
C GLN A 696 -20.03 -26.90 -6.76
N GLU A 697 -19.66 -27.90 -5.97
CA GLU A 697 -19.81 -27.84 -4.51
C GLU A 697 -18.93 -26.73 -3.89
N TYR A 698 -17.69 -26.56 -4.36
CA TYR A 698 -16.84 -25.42 -3.95
C TYR A 698 -17.48 -24.08 -4.33
N LYS A 699 -18.08 -23.97 -5.52
CA LYS A 699 -18.81 -22.78 -5.93
C LYS A 699 -19.98 -22.49 -4.97
N ALA A 700 -20.79 -23.50 -4.65
CA ALA A 700 -21.92 -23.38 -3.73
C ALA A 700 -21.48 -23.01 -2.31
N PHE A 701 -20.36 -23.59 -1.82
CA PHE A 701 -19.79 -23.23 -0.53
C PHE A 701 -19.32 -21.76 -0.50
N LEU A 702 -18.62 -21.29 -1.54
CA LEU A 702 -18.16 -19.90 -1.62
C LEU A 702 -19.34 -18.92 -1.73
N GLU A 703 -20.39 -19.30 -2.44
CA GLU A 703 -21.65 -18.55 -2.53
C GLU A 703 -22.34 -18.44 -1.16
N ALA A 704 -22.36 -19.52 -0.39
CA ALA A 704 -22.95 -19.52 0.96
C ALA A 704 -22.23 -18.58 1.95
N ILE A 705 -20.97 -18.23 1.70
CA ILE A 705 -20.17 -17.38 2.60
C ILE A 705 -19.85 -15.99 2.03
N GLU A 706 -20.22 -15.66 0.78
CA GLU A 706 -19.76 -14.42 0.13
C GLU A 706 -20.36 -13.13 0.69
N GLU A 707 -21.58 -13.19 1.26
CA GLU A 707 -22.13 -12.07 2.02
C GLU A 707 -21.31 -11.80 3.29
N ASN A 708 -20.80 -12.87 3.90
CA ASN A 708 -19.96 -12.75 5.08
C ASN A 708 -18.51 -12.38 4.72
N TYR A 709 -18.03 -12.81 3.57
CA TYR A 709 -16.65 -12.57 3.15
C TYR A 709 -16.62 -12.25 1.65
N PRO A 710 -16.61 -10.95 1.27
CA PRO A 710 -16.66 -10.55 -0.13
C PRO A 710 -15.55 -11.17 -1.00
N ALA A 711 -14.39 -11.48 -0.40
CA ALA A 711 -13.30 -12.22 -1.04
C ALA A 711 -13.72 -13.57 -1.65
N ALA A 712 -14.74 -14.25 -1.09
CA ALA A 712 -15.23 -15.53 -1.60
C ALA A 712 -15.86 -15.37 -3.00
N SER A 713 -16.49 -14.23 -3.28
CA SER A 713 -17.06 -13.93 -4.60
C SER A 713 -16.00 -13.87 -5.70
N ILE A 714 -14.82 -13.35 -5.37
CA ILE A 714 -13.67 -13.28 -6.29
C ILE A 714 -13.18 -14.70 -6.60
N LEU A 715 -12.95 -15.52 -5.59
CA LEU A 715 -12.54 -16.91 -5.79
C LEU A 715 -13.60 -17.72 -6.54
N LYS A 716 -14.90 -17.53 -6.22
CA LYS A 716 -16.03 -18.16 -6.92
C LYS A 716 -15.97 -17.89 -8.43
N ARG A 717 -15.83 -16.64 -8.83
CA ARG A 717 -15.71 -16.24 -10.25
C ARG A 717 -14.49 -16.86 -10.95
N LEU A 718 -13.34 -16.88 -10.26
CA LEU A 718 -12.11 -17.45 -10.80
C LEU A 718 -12.23 -18.95 -11.07
N ILE A 719 -12.84 -19.70 -10.15
CA ILE A 719 -13.01 -21.15 -10.31
C ILE A 719 -13.95 -21.46 -11.48
N VAL A 720 -15.06 -20.72 -11.59
CA VAL A 720 -16.01 -20.89 -12.71
C VAL A 720 -15.33 -20.61 -14.04
N ALA A 721 -14.59 -19.51 -14.15
CA ALA A 721 -13.86 -19.16 -15.37
C ALA A 721 -12.79 -20.20 -15.73
N ALA A 722 -12.03 -20.70 -14.74
CA ALA A 722 -11.03 -21.73 -14.97
C ALA A 722 -11.65 -23.06 -15.43
N ALA A 723 -12.75 -23.50 -14.82
CA ALA A 723 -13.44 -24.72 -15.19
C ALA A 723 -14.06 -24.65 -16.60
N ASP A 724 -14.66 -23.51 -16.96
CA ASP A 724 -15.19 -23.27 -18.30
C ASP A 724 -14.08 -23.31 -19.36
N GLN A 725 -12.96 -22.61 -19.10
CA GLN A 725 -11.82 -22.61 -20.00
C GLN A 725 -11.23 -24.02 -20.22
N ILE A 726 -11.09 -24.82 -19.15
CA ILE A 726 -10.63 -26.21 -19.25
C ILE A 726 -11.60 -27.03 -20.09
N SER A 727 -12.91 -26.84 -19.91
CA SER A 727 -13.94 -27.55 -20.67
C SER A 727 -13.87 -27.22 -22.17
N ARG A 728 -13.70 -25.94 -22.53
CA ARG A 728 -13.50 -25.49 -23.92
C ARG A 728 -12.25 -26.11 -24.54
N LEU A 729 -11.13 -26.12 -23.81
CA LEU A 729 -9.87 -26.70 -24.30
C LEU A 729 -9.98 -28.21 -24.52
N ARG A 730 -10.79 -28.94 -23.74
CA ARG A 730 -11.04 -30.36 -23.97
C ARG A 730 -11.91 -30.61 -25.19
N LEU A 731 -12.95 -29.80 -25.41
CA LEU A 731 -13.77 -29.88 -26.62
C LEU A 731 -12.95 -29.60 -27.89
N ALA A 732 -12.06 -28.61 -27.83
CA ALA A 732 -11.17 -28.27 -28.94
C ALA A 732 -10.15 -29.38 -29.28
N ARG A 733 -9.78 -30.24 -28.32
CA ARG A 733 -8.84 -31.35 -28.55
C ARG A 733 -9.47 -32.57 -29.23
N GLY A 734 -10.80 -32.63 -29.37
CA GLY A 734 -11.52 -33.73 -30.02
C GLY A 734 -11.37 -35.10 -29.31
N PRO A 735 -12.22 -36.09 -29.62
CA PRO A 735 -12.00 -37.45 -29.15
C PRO A 735 -10.82 -38.04 -29.93
N ASN A 736 -9.69 -38.29 -29.26
CA ASN A 736 -8.59 -39.01 -29.86
C ASN A 736 -9.10 -40.42 -30.24
N PRO A 737 -9.07 -40.85 -31.52
CA PRO A 737 -9.55 -42.18 -31.90
C PRO A 737 -8.69 -43.23 -31.19
N ALA A 738 -9.37 -44.20 -30.59
CA ALA A 738 -8.73 -45.32 -29.93
C ALA A 738 -7.79 -46.06 -30.89
N GLY A 739 -6.59 -46.39 -30.41
CA GLY A 739 -5.74 -47.44 -30.96
C GLY A 739 -4.92 -47.05 -32.20
N GLY A 740 -3.65 -46.73 -31.99
CA GLY A 740 -2.68 -46.60 -33.05
C GLY A 740 -1.26 -46.57 -32.50
N ASN A 741 -0.66 -47.74 -32.33
CA ASN A 741 0.78 -47.89 -32.15
C ASN A 741 1.51 -47.16 -33.30
N LEU A 742 2.17 -46.05 -33.01
CA LEU A 742 3.26 -45.54 -33.82
C LEU A 742 4.47 -45.33 -32.91
N LYS A 743 5.27 -46.41 -32.82
CA LYS A 743 6.69 -46.28 -32.51
C LYS A 743 7.30 -45.34 -33.55
N GLN A 744 7.71 -44.14 -33.14
CA GLN A 744 8.80 -43.45 -33.81
C GLN A 744 9.99 -43.42 -32.86
N SER A 745 10.81 -44.44 -33.00
CA SER A 745 12.22 -44.43 -32.62
C SER A 745 12.93 -43.34 -33.42
N TYR A 746 13.48 -42.33 -32.74
CA TYR A 746 14.57 -41.54 -33.30
C TYR A 746 15.86 -41.99 -32.62
N ASP A 747 16.60 -42.82 -33.35
CA ASP A 747 18.01 -43.11 -33.11
C ASP A 747 18.82 -41.82 -33.35
N PHE A 748 19.58 -41.41 -32.35
CA PHE A 748 20.66 -40.44 -32.51
C PHE A 748 21.95 -41.25 -32.75
N SER A 749 22.48 -41.19 -33.98
CA SER A 749 23.86 -41.56 -34.23
C SER A 749 24.58 -40.42 -34.96
N SER A 750 25.77 -40.16 -34.42
CA SER A 750 26.74 -39.12 -34.70
C SER A 750 27.26 -39.10 -36.14
N GLY A 751 27.47 -37.90 -36.68
CA GLY A 751 28.21 -37.68 -37.91
C GLY A 751 28.61 -36.22 -38.09
N ASN A 752 29.77 -35.86 -37.56
CA ASN A 752 30.49 -34.62 -37.87
C ASN A 752 30.79 -34.53 -39.39
N SER A 753 30.65 -33.33 -39.96
CA SER A 753 31.73 -32.56 -40.60
C SER A 753 31.28 -31.76 -41.84
N THR A 754 31.53 -30.45 -41.72
CA THR A 754 32.09 -29.52 -42.70
C THR A 754 31.42 -29.28 -44.06
N ASP A 755 31.06 -28.00 -44.22
CA ASP A 755 31.30 -27.13 -45.39
C ASP A 755 30.79 -27.56 -46.76
N THR A 756 29.81 -26.79 -47.25
CA THR A 756 29.98 -25.80 -48.34
C THR A 756 28.60 -25.43 -48.87
N ARG A 757 28.25 -24.15 -48.93
CA ARG A 757 27.20 -23.69 -49.86
C ARG A 757 27.34 -22.21 -50.20
N SER A 758 27.81 -22.00 -51.42
CA SER A 758 27.70 -20.78 -52.20
C SER A 758 26.47 -20.85 -53.12
N GLU A 759 25.89 -19.67 -53.33
CA GLU A 759 25.14 -19.21 -54.51
C GLU A 759 23.66 -19.64 -54.73
N SER A 760 22.82 -18.61 -54.58
CA SER A 760 21.50 -18.29 -55.19
C SER A 760 21.51 -18.42 -56.74
N PRO A 761 20.37 -18.37 -57.51
CA PRO A 761 19.30 -17.35 -57.41
C PRO A 761 17.84 -17.67 -57.91
N SER A 762 16.91 -16.72 -57.64
CA SER A 762 15.77 -16.21 -58.49
C SER A 762 14.63 -17.17 -58.90
N LEU A 763 13.29 -16.98 -58.70
CA LEU A 763 12.26 -15.93 -58.98
C LEU A 763 10.85 -16.57 -58.67
N PRO A 764 9.64 -15.99 -58.97
CA PRO A 764 8.94 -14.81 -58.44
C PRO A 764 7.47 -15.07 -57.96
N ARG A 765 6.77 -13.96 -57.63
CA ARG A 765 5.41 -13.73 -57.07
C ARG A 765 4.19 -14.33 -57.80
N GLY A 766 3.08 -14.47 -57.05
CA GLY A 766 1.69 -14.51 -57.55
C GLY A 766 0.66 -13.98 -56.51
N HIS A 767 -0.18 -13.03 -56.91
CA HIS A 767 -1.33 -12.42 -56.20
C HIS A 767 -2.65 -13.19 -56.42
N TRP A 768 -3.73 -12.83 -55.70
CA TRP A 768 -5.20 -12.73 -56.06
C TRP A 768 -6.01 -12.72 -54.72
N THR A 769 -6.45 -11.59 -54.15
CA THR A 769 -7.72 -10.81 -54.28
C THR A 769 -9.04 -11.52 -53.89
N ALA A 770 -9.88 -10.77 -53.16
CA ALA A 770 -11.23 -11.08 -52.69
C ALA A 770 -12.32 -10.85 -53.76
N ASP A 771 -13.49 -11.50 -53.63
CA ASP A 771 -14.81 -10.82 -53.57
C ASP A 771 -16.06 -11.74 -53.52
N HIS A 772 -17.05 -11.31 -52.71
CA HIS A 772 -18.53 -11.36 -52.86
C HIS A 772 -19.30 -12.71 -52.80
N ASN A 773 -20.59 -12.80 -52.43
CA ASN A 773 -21.54 -12.14 -51.51
C ASN A 773 -22.92 -12.85 -51.69
N ALA A 774 -23.82 -12.73 -50.69
CA ALA A 774 -25.31 -12.88 -50.76
C ALA A 774 -25.91 -14.31 -50.93
N ASP A 775 -27.10 -14.67 -50.43
CA ASP A 775 -28.10 -14.16 -49.48
C ASP A 775 -29.16 -15.29 -49.31
N ILE A 776 -29.90 -15.35 -48.19
CA ILE A 776 -31.36 -15.58 -48.12
C ILE A 776 -31.81 -15.59 -46.65
N ALA A 777 -32.80 -14.74 -46.38
CA ALA A 777 -33.43 -14.42 -45.10
C ALA A 777 -34.64 -15.33 -44.75
N LEU A 778 -35.05 -15.28 -43.47
CA LEU A 778 -36.42 -15.23 -42.89
C LEU A 778 -36.32 -15.59 -41.38
N ASP A 779 -36.21 -14.65 -40.43
CA ASP A 779 -37.20 -13.74 -39.81
C ASP A 779 -38.11 -14.39 -38.74
N PHE A 780 -37.92 -14.00 -37.46
CA PHE A 780 -38.91 -13.62 -36.41
C PHE A 780 -38.36 -13.68 -34.96
N THR A 781 -38.07 -12.48 -34.43
CA THR A 781 -38.40 -11.93 -33.09
C THR A 781 -38.18 -12.71 -31.78
N SER A 782 -37.14 -12.33 -31.03
CA SER A 782 -37.20 -11.81 -29.63
C SER A 782 -35.78 -11.54 -29.13
N GLY A 783 -35.33 -10.29 -29.17
CA GLY A 783 -33.96 -9.89 -28.84
C GLY A 783 -33.82 -9.36 -27.41
N GLU A 784 -33.45 -10.24 -26.47
CA GLU A 784 -32.64 -9.87 -25.31
C GLU A 784 -31.26 -10.51 -25.51
N ARG A 785 -30.33 -9.76 -26.11
CA ARG A 785 -28.92 -10.15 -26.18
C ARG A 785 -28.15 -9.33 -25.17
N SER A 786 -27.80 -10.02 -24.08
CA SER A 786 -26.61 -9.87 -23.25
C SER A 786 -25.54 -8.93 -23.84
N GLN A 787 -25.58 -7.67 -23.39
CA GLN A 787 -24.43 -6.77 -23.35
C GLN A 787 -23.82 -6.94 -21.95
N ASP A 788 -22.92 -7.92 -21.75
CA ASP A 788 -22.23 -8.08 -20.46
C ASP A 788 -20.87 -8.79 -20.57
N PHE A 789 -20.19 -8.69 -21.72
CA PHE A 789 -18.87 -9.33 -21.89
C PHE A 789 -17.79 -8.49 -22.59
N ALA A 790 -17.97 -7.17 -22.75
CA ALA A 790 -16.99 -6.31 -23.42
C ALA A 790 -16.20 -5.35 -22.50
N ASP A 791 -16.60 -5.14 -21.24
CA ASP A 791 -15.97 -4.15 -20.35
C ASP A 791 -15.28 -4.75 -19.12
N VAL A 792 -14.51 -5.82 -19.30
CA VAL A 792 -13.52 -6.23 -18.28
C VAL A 792 -12.15 -5.75 -18.73
N ASN A 793 -11.84 -4.51 -18.37
CA ASN A 793 -10.50 -3.96 -18.50
C ASN A 793 -9.60 -4.72 -17.51
N TRP A 794 -8.78 -5.66 -18.02
CA TRP A 794 -7.89 -6.49 -17.21
C TRP A 794 -6.69 -5.68 -16.70
N GLY A 795 -6.95 -4.74 -15.79
CA GLY A 795 -5.94 -4.08 -14.98
C GLY A 795 -5.20 -5.11 -14.12
N ALA A 796 -3.87 -5.12 -14.23
CA ALA A 796 -2.99 -6.11 -13.63
C ALA A 796 -3.19 -6.27 -12.11
N SER A 797 -3.85 -7.36 -11.70
CA SER A 797 -3.76 -7.85 -10.33
C SER A 797 -2.72 -8.97 -10.25
N THR A 798 -1.79 -8.86 -9.30
CA THR A 798 -0.72 -9.85 -9.07
C THR A 798 -1.26 -11.26 -8.80
N TRP A 799 -2.48 -11.39 -8.24
CA TRP A 799 -3.16 -12.66 -8.00
C TRP A 799 -3.58 -13.38 -9.30
N MET A 800 -4.07 -12.64 -10.30
CA MET A 800 -4.48 -13.23 -11.58
C MET A 800 -3.27 -13.69 -12.42
N GLN A 801 -2.16 -12.94 -12.38
CA GLN A 801 -0.92 -13.34 -13.05
C GLN A 801 -0.28 -14.59 -12.43
N GLN A 802 -0.50 -14.85 -11.14
CA GLN A 802 0.00 -16.05 -10.46
C GLN A 802 -0.89 -17.28 -10.70
N LEU A 803 -2.22 -17.13 -10.74
CA LEU A 803 -3.12 -18.20 -11.19
C LEU A 803 -2.84 -18.58 -12.65
N HIS A 804 -2.53 -17.61 -13.51
CA HIS A 804 -2.11 -17.86 -14.90
C HIS A 804 -0.76 -18.60 -14.96
N ARG A 805 0.25 -18.21 -14.16
CA ARG A 805 1.55 -18.92 -14.07
C ARG A 805 1.40 -20.35 -13.53
N LEU A 806 0.57 -20.55 -12.51
CA LEU A 806 0.31 -21.89 -11.95
C LEU A 806 -0.49 -22.81 -12.88
N THR A 807 -1.16 -22.27 -13.90
CA THR A 807 -2.04 -23.03 -14.79
C THR A 807 -1.50 -23.23 -16.21
N ASN A 808 -0.55 -22.42 -16.68
CA ASN A 808 -0.10 -22.39 -18.07
C ASN A 808 1.35 -22.82 -18.34
N ASP A 809 2.21 -22.97 -17.33
CA ASP A 809 3.54 -23.53 -17.58
C ASP A 809 3.43 -25.06 -17.72
N GLY A 810 3.52 -25.54 -18.96
CA GLY A 810 3.76 -26.94 -19.28
C GLY A 810 5.15 -27.32 -18.77
N TRP A 811 5.19 -28.19 -17.76
CA TRP A 811 6.44 -28.69 -17.17
C TRP A 811 7.01 -29.76 -18.08
N ASP A 812 7.95 -29.38 -18.94
CA ASP A 812 8.71 -30.31 -19.77
C ASP A 812 9.82 -30.95 -18.91
N TRP A 813 9.59 -32.18 -18.46
CA TRP A 813 10.63 -33.01 -17.84
C TRP A 813 11.40 -33.75 -18.94
N THR A 814 12.41 -33.10 -19.51
CA THR A 814 13.57 -33.81 -20.06
C THR A 814 14.85 -33.16 -19.55
N GLY A 815 15.49 -33.80 -18.58
CA GLY A 815 16.77 -33.36 -18.06
C GLY A 815 17.87 -33.63 -19.08
N THR A 816 18.77 -32.66 -19.25
CA THR A 816 20.19 -32.95 -19.41
C THR A 816 20.98 -32.04 -18.47
N ALA A 817 21.84 -32.69 -17.69
CA ALA A 817 22.73 -32.07 -16.73
C ALA A 817 23.83 -31.26 -17.44
N GLY A 818 24.25 -30.15 -16.84
CA GLY A 818 25.53 -29.52 -17.15
C GLY A 818 25.61 -28.08 -16.68
N GLY A 819 26.52 -27.80 -15.73
CA GLY A 819 27.06 -26.45 -15.52
C GLY A 819 26.90 -25.88 -14.12
N LEU A 820 27.67 -26.44 -13.16
CA LEU A 820 28.07 -25.73 -11.95
C LEU A 820 28.74 -24.38 -12.30
N MET A 821 28.43 -23.32 -11.56
CA MET A 821 29.45 -22.53 -10.85
C MET A 821 28.80 -21.59 -9.84
N ALA A 822 29.04 -21.87 -8.55
CA ALA A 822 29.03 -20.85 -7.50
C ALA A 822 30.28 -19.96 -7.64
N PRO A 823 30.26 -18.76 -7.03
CA PRO A 823 31.46 -18.37 -6.31
C PRO A 823 31.12 -17.92 -4.88
N THR A 824 31.61 -18.74 -3.95
CA THR A 824 32.03 -18.35 -2.60
C THR A 824 33.06 -17.22 -2.68
N GLY A 825 32.87 -16.16 -1.88
CA GLY A 825 33.95 -15.23 -1.56
C GLY A 825 34.90 -15.83 -0.52
N LEU A 826 36.20 -15.59 -0.68
CA LEU A 826 37.04 -14.80 0.25
C LEU A 826 38.54 -15.10 0.09
N TYR A 827 39.31 -14.03 0.32
CA TYR A 827 40.74 -13.92 0.68
C TYR A 827 41.84 -13.89 -0.40
N SER A 828 42.36 -12.66 -0.56
CA SER A 828 43.75 -12.19 -0.61
C SER A 828 44.80 -12.99 -1.37
N THR A 829 45.46 -12.32 -2.32
CA THR A 829 46.92 -12.39 -2.45
C THR A 829 47.45 -11.14 -3.14
N GLN A 830 48.44 -10.52 -2.50
CA GLN A 830 49.31 -9.47 -3.03
C GLN A 830 49.98 -9.94 -4.33
N ILE A 831 50.14 -9.04 -5.31
CA ILE A 831 51.27 -9.11 -6.25
C ILE A 831 51.83 -7.71 -6.47
N ASP A 832 53.14 -7.65 -6.26
CA ASP A 832 54.08 -6.57 -6.48
C ASP A 832 53.92 -5.82 -7.81
N LEU A 833 54.06 -4.50 -7.72
CA LEU A 833 54.45 -3.65 -8.84
C LEU A 833 55.87 -3.15 -8.55
N THR A 834 56.87 -3.82 -9.12
CA THR A 834 58.20 -3.25 -9.33
C THR A 834 58.40 -3.04 -10.83
N GLU A 835 58.65 -1.76 -11.16
CA GLU A 835 59.66 -1.26 -12.11
C GLU A 835 59.66 -1.80 -13.57
N ASN A 836 59.72 -1.00 -14.63
CA ASN A 836 60.50 0.22 -14.80
C ASN A 836 60.13 0.88 -16.15
N ALA A 837 59.96 2.22 -16.18
CA ALA A 837 60.49 3.09 -17.24
C ALA A 837 60.26 4.58 -16.93
N ARG A 838 61.23 5.14 -16.18
CA ARG A 838 61.71 6.54 -16.11
C ARG A 838 60.84 7.65 -15.54
#